data_AF-A0A914E0G0-F1
#
_entry.id   AF-A0A914E0G0-F1
#
_cell.length_a   1.000
_cell.length_b   1.000
_cell.length_c   1.000
_cell.angle_alpha   90.00
_cell.angle_beta   90.00
_cell.angle_gamma   90.00
#
_symmetry.space_group_name_H-M   'P 1'
#
loop_
_entity.id
_entity.type
_entity.pdbx_description
1 polymer ?
#
loop_
_entity_poly.entity_id
_entity_poly.type
_entity_poly.pdbx_seq_one_letter_code
_entity_poly.pdbx_strand_id
1 'polypeptide(L)'
;MEQLPSRLTNCIDDLNLYKRDTDLRVRKLLIDDFQQLNESIWKKISKGGEEIVTKIKRKSGALTMDNLIEKAQRANSIMIRVNEAQTRLTQINDELVRFRRDFKKLSNNFAPDIANCVNENNNFSNNPEFCSSTSKFLENLDIFSPSLDLQIISPETEDQLRRIIDSNITTLFSSSIKSFNQLEEEIQNELDRRQFSAQNALKNIGDTLFRIAETISTQIRQVNFDFMYNQVAVYAEHDGPYQRYVHYSWYFSLVLSALVAFIALSFLLGLFYGCCGRRPTYYNDDCCVRSTGSRFYSCGIWMCLLLFTALSIIAAFVMLVGANFSNLICHPLEDPLARADMLSLSERLIEIYYENRPQGDFALFTDKRMPADLIRGCYRNETFYRMFQLDKKYHLSELKSYEEVLGQLEKHLEAMTNDLSVNSGGKNLFSPDNLKMLERLSPIEMSSNSINVIQQLQNELSTLDMQPKIKAFKERNRDQVTPQVVKRIFASLDELDRERIQPLMKNLDEMVQDLTHLKHDMEGMSFAPSEEIPKLQHATAMLGADMPAFLKEAAFDFGRSQVNEIDYYVQHLNNSMNTEITSCVPIREIFKHTRLAVCAHAVYPLNGVWMSMVISLLLIIPIIMMSTSLKKLYNRMHPYPIYTVHEPVTTTDNMCAFSTDTYAMSGRAKPSPYAHMYDYQELRPPPPSYMTSSRPRRKL
;
A
#
# COMPACT_ATOMS: atom_id res chain seq x y z
N MET A 1 16.06 -25.93 -4.25
CA MET A 1 17.50 -25.91 -3.90
C MET A 1 18.29 -24.82 -4.62
N GLU A 2 18.10 -24.59 -5.93
CA GLU A 2 18.85 -23.57 -6.68
C GLU A 2 18.70 -22.15 -6.12
N GLN A 3 17.47 -21.73 -5.82
CA GLN A 3 17.19 -20.39 -5.25
C GLN A 3 17.47 -20.29 -3.73
N LEU A 4 17.95 -21.35 -3.07
CA LEU A 4 18.12 -21.36 -1.62
C LEU A 4 19.11 -20.28 -1.13
N PRO A 5 20.30 -20.11 -1.72
CA PRO A 5 21.26 -19.09 -1.28
C PRO A 5 20.68 -17.68 -1.45
N SER A 6 20.09 -17.37 -2.60
CA SER A 6 19.45 -16.06 -2.84
C SER A 6 18.34 -15.75 -1.84
N ARG A 7 17.47 -16.73 -1.50
CA ARG A 7 16.41 -16.52 -0.50
C ARG A 7 16.96 -16.30 0.90
N LEU A 8 18.05 -16.98 1.26
CA LEU A 8 18.73 -16.77 2.53
C LEU A 8 19.42 -15.40 2.57
N THR A 9 20.06 -14.97 1.49
CA THR A 9 20.64 -13.62 1.37
C THR A 9 19.58 -12.56 1.58
N ASN A 10 18.42 -12.67 0.94
CA ASN A 10 17.31 -11.72 1.14
C ASN A 10 16.85 -11.67 2.60
N CYS A 11 16.79 -12.82 3.30
CA CYS A 11 16.44 -12.84 4.74
C CYS A 11 17.48 -12.11 5.59
N ILE A 12 18.76 -12.17 5.22
CA ILE A 12 19.84 -11.44 5.91
C ILE A 12 19.79 -9.94 5.57
N ASP A 13 19.49 -9.59 4.32
CA ASP A 13 19.24 -8.20 3.89
C ASP A 13 18.09 -7.59 4.71
N ASP A 14 17.00 -8.35 4.94
CA ASP A 14 15.88 -7.92 5.76
C ASP A 14 16.28 -7.72 7.24
N LEU A 15 17.18 -8.54 7.79
CA LEU A 15 17.73 -8.33 9.15
C LEU A 15 18.54 -7.03 9.23
N ASN A 16 19.38 -6.77 8.22
CA ASN A 16 20.14 -5.53 8.12
C ASN A 16 19.23 -4.31 7.96
N LEU A 17 18.17 -4.42 7.16
CA LEU A 17 17.18 -3.38 6.98
C LEU A 17 16.47 -3.08 8.29
N TYR A 18 16.02 -4.12 9.01
CA TYR A 18 15.38 -3.98 10.32
C TYR A 18 16.31 -3.31 11.34
N LYS A 19 17.58 -3.73 11.39
CA LYS A 19 18.62 -3.10 12.23
C LYS A 19 18.73 -1.60 11.95
N ARG A 20 18.86 -1.21 10.67
CA ARG A 20 19.00 0.19 10.26
C ARG A 20 17.74 1.01 10.55
N ASP A 21 16.57 0.47 10.27
CA ASP A 21 15.29 1.15 10.54
C ASP A 21 15.06 1.36 12.04
N THR A 22 15.41 0.35 12.86
CA THR A 22 15.33 0.45 14.32
C THR A 22 16.27 1.54 14.86
N ASP A 23 17.53 1.61 14.38
CA ASP A 23 18.48 2.68 14.76
C ASP A 23 17.92 4.07 14.44
N LEU A 24 17.43 4.27 13.21
CA LEU A 24 16.86 5.55 12.77
C LEU A 24 15.63 5.94 13.59
N ARG A 25 14.73 5.00 13.87
CA ARG A 25 13.51 5.27 14.65
C ARG A 25 13.82 5.61 16.11
N VAL A 26 14.78 4.93 16.74
CA VAL A 26 15.21 5.26 18.11
C VAL A 26 15.79 6.66 18.15
N ARG A 27 16.68 7.02 17.20
CA ARG A 27 17.25 8.37 17.13
C ARG A 27 16.18 9.43 16.89
N LYS A 28 15.25 9.18 15.97
CA LYS A 28 14.14 10.09 15.70
C LYS A 28 13.31 10.35 16.96
N LEU A 29 12.90 9.30 17.67
CA LEU A 29 12.06 9.43 18.85
C LEU A 29 12.74 10.19 20.00
N LEU A 30 14.03 9.92 20.24
CA LEU A 30 14.76 10.46 21.38
C LEU A 30 15.42 11.83 21.10
N ILE A 31 15.74 12.13 19.84
CA ILE A 31 16.45 13.36 19.45
C ILE A 31 15.51 14.30 18.69
N ASP A 32 15.03 13.88 17.52
CA ASP A 32 14.31 14.77 16.60
C ASP A 32 12.94 15.17 17.18
N ASP A 33 12.18 14.21 17.71
CA ASP A 33 10.86 14.46 18.29
C ASP A 33 10.98 15.30 19.58
N PHE A 34 12.05 15.10 20.37
CA PHE A 34 12.33 15.96 21.53
C PHE A 34 12.72 17.38 21.10
N GLN A 35 13.53 17.52 20.04
CA GLN A 35 13.87 18.83 19.51
C GLN A 35 12.63 19.59 19.02
N GLN A 36 11.70 18.90 18.35
CA GLN A 36 10.42 19.47 17.95
C GLN A 36 9.56 19.91 19.14
N LEU A 37 9.52 19.11 20.22
CA LEU A 37 8.87 19.50 21.46
C LEU A 37 9.50 20.77 22.04
N ASN A 38 10.83 20.81 22.14
CA ASN A 38 11.57 21.96 22.66
C ASN A 38 11.27 23.23 21.83
N GLU A 39 11.32 23.14 20.51
CA GLU A 39 10.97 24.25 19.60
C GLU A 39 9.49 24.67 19.75
N SER A 40 8.56 23.74 19.91
CA SER A 40 7.13 24.01 20.13
C SER A 40 6.90 24.79 21.42
N ILE A 41 7.50 24.35 22.54
CA ILE A 41 7.38 25.00 23.84
C ILE A 41 7.93 26.43 23.77
N TRP A 42 9.12 26.63 23.20
CA TRP A 42 9.71 27.97 23.10
C TRP A 42 8.95 28.90 22.16
N LYS A 43 8.37 28.36 21.08
CA LYS A 43 7.49 29.12 20.18
C LYS A 43 6.21 29.57 20.86
N LYS A 44 5.67 28.78 21.81
CA LYS A 44 4.50 29.14 22.61
C LYS A 44 4.86 30.13 23.71
N ILE A 45 6.00 29.96 24.38
CA ILE A 45 6.49 30.89 25.40
C ILE A 45 6.84 32.27 24.81
N SER A 46 7.39 32.33 23.59
CA SER A 46 7.66 33.62 22.92
C SER A 46 6.40 34.39 22.51
N LYS A 47 5.24 33.73 22.56
CA LYS A 47 3.91 34.32 22.39
C LYS A 47 3.06 34.19 23.67
N GLY A 48 3.71 33.94 24.80
CA GLY A 48 3.02 33.65 26.06
C GLY A 48 2.25 34.86 26.57
N GLY A 49 2.77 36.08 26.36
CA GLY A 49 2.04 37.32 26.64
C GLY A 49 0.70 37.38 25.92
N GLU A 50 0.70 37.17 24.59
CA GLU A 50 -0.49 37.19 23.73
C GLU A 50 -1.50 36.12 24.19
N GLU A 51 -1.04 34.89 24.43
CA GLU A 51 -1.92 33.78 24.86
C GLU A 51 -2.53 34.00 26.24
N ILE A 52 -1.74 34.47 27.22
CA ILE A 52 -2.22 34.75 28.58
C ILE A 52 -3.23 35.89 28.55
N VAL A 53 -2.94 36.99 27.84
CA VAL A 53 -3.89 38.10 27.68
C VAL A 53 -5.16 37.65 26.98
N THR A 54 -5.07 36.80 25.96
CA THR A 54 -6.24 36.23 25.28
C THR A 54 -7.09 35.38 26.23
N LYS A 55 -6.47 34.58 27.11
CA LYS A 55 -7.19 33.83 28.16
C LYS A 55 -7.86 34.77 29.17
N ILE A 56 -7.18 35.84 29.60
CA ILE A 56 -7.76 36.87 30.48
C ILE A 56 -8.97 37.52 29.79
N LYS A 57 -8.85 37.92 28.52
CA LYS A 57 -9.95 38.51 27.74
C LYS A 57 -11.14 37.56 27.63
N ARG A 58 -10.89 36.26 27.43
CA ARG A 58 -11.95 35.25 27.32
C ARG A 58 -12.67 35.03 28.66
N LYS A 59 -11.94 34.85 29.77
CA LYS A 59 -12.54 34.62 31.10
C LYS A 59 -13.26 35.85 31.64
N SER A 60 -12.75 37.04 31.39
CA SER A 60 -13.39 38.29 31.82
C SER A 60 -14.55 38.74 30.93
N GLY A 61 -14.68 38.21 29.71
CA GLY A 61 -15.65 38.67 28.71
C GLY A 61 -15.18 39.86 27.85
N ALA A 62 -13.96 40.38 28.09
CA ALA A 62 -13.35 41.43 27.27
C ALA A 62 -13.05 41.01 25.82
N LEU A 63 -13.07 39.70 25.50
CA LEU A 63 -12.98 39.21 24.11
C LEU A 63 -14.10 39.78 23.21
N THR A 64 -15.22 40.19 23.81
CA THR A 64 -16.31 40.90 23.11
C THR A 64 -15.82 42.17 22.42
N MET A 65 -14.79 42.84 22.96
CA MET A 65 -14.16 44.03 22.36
C MET A 65 -13.50 43.68 21.02
N ASP A 66 -12.73 42.60 20.99
CA ASP A 66 -12.02 42.19 19.77
C ASP A 66 -13.04 41.79 18.68
N ASN A 67 -14.11 41.08 19.06
CA ASN A 67 -15.23 40.77 18.15
C ASN A 67 -15.93 42.03 17.61
N LEU A 68 -16.13 43.05 18.45
CA LEU A 68 -16.71 44.34 18.07
C LEU A 68 -15.83 45.09 17.06
N ILE A 69 -14.50 45.11 17.30
CA ILE A 69 -13.53 45.71 16.38
C ILE A 69 -13.54 44.96 15.04
N GLU A 70 -13.54 43.62 15.06
CA GLU A 70 -13.61 42.81 13.85
C GLU A 70 -14.90 43.09 13.06
N LYS A 71 -16.06 43.13 13.73
CA LYS A 71 -17.33 43.49 13.11
C LYS A 71 -17.29 44.89 12.50
N ALA A 72 -16.68 45.88 13.18
CA ALA A 72 -16.54 47.24 12.67
C ALA A 72 -15.66 47.30 11.41
N GLN A 73 -14.54 46.56 11.40
CA GLN A 73 -13.67 46.46 10.22
C GLN A 73 -14.37 45.76 9.06
N ARG A 74 -15.12 44.69 9.33
CA ARG A 74 -15.96 44.02 8.34
C ARG A 74 -17.01 44.97 7.75
N ALA A 75 -17.66 45.81 8.58
CA ALA A 75 -18.60 46.84 8.13
C ALA A 75 -17.98 47.76 7.07
N ASN A 76 -16.79 48.28 7.36
CA ASN A 76 -16.06 49.14 6.44
C ASN A 76 -15.70 48.41 5.14
N SER A 77 -15.27 47.15 5.24
CA SER A 77 -14.95 46.33 4.06
C SER A 77 -16.18 46.04 3.17
N ILE A 78 -17.34 45.80 3.78
CA ILE A 78 -18.61 45.58 3.08
C ILE A 78 -19.03 46.86 2.36
N MET A 79 -18.92 48.03 3.01
CA MET A 79 -19.27 49.32 2.39
C MET A 79 -18.43 49.62 1.14
N ILE A 80 -17.12 49.30 1.19
CA ILE A 80 -16.24 49.43 0.02
C ILE A 80 -16.71 48.49 -1.09
N ARG A 81 -16.95 47.21 -0.77
CA ARG A 81 -17.42 46.20 -1.75
C ARG A 81 -18.77 46.55 -2.36
N VAL A 82 -19.71 47.09 -1.59
CA VAL A 82 -21.01 47.57 -2.10
C VAL A 82 -20.81 48.69 -3.12
N ASN A 83 -20.00 49.70 -2.82
CA ASN A 83 -19.74 50.82 -3.74
C ASN A 83 -19.06 50.36 -5.03
N GLU A 84 -18.10 49.45 -4.93
CA GLU A 84 -17.43 48.84 -6.08
C GLU A 84 -18.41 48.02 -6.94
N ALA A 85 -19.22 47.17 -6.31
CA ALA A 85 -20.23 46.37 -6.98
C ALA A 85 -21.28 47.25 -7.66
N GLN A 86 -21.72 48.34 -7.00
CA GLN A 86 -22.70 49.26 -7.57
C GLN A 86 -22.12 49.99 -8.79
N THR A 87 -20.85 50.42 -8.73
CA THR A 87 -20.16 51.01 -9.87
C THR A 87 -20.06 50.03 -11.03
N ARG A 88 -19.65 48.78 -10.78
CA ARG A 88 -19.58 47.73 -11.81
C ARG A 88 -20.95 47.41 -12.39
N LEU A 89 -22.00 47.37 -11.57
CA LEU A 89 -23.36 47.10 -12.00
C LEU A 89 -23.89 48.20 -12.95
N THR A 90 -23.56 49.47 -12.67
CA THR A 90 -23.87 50.57 -13.59
C THR A 90 -23.17 50.42 -14.95
N GLN A 91 -21.89 50.01 -14.95
CA GLN A 91 -21.14 49.76 -16.19
C GLN A 91 -21.76 48.61 -17.01
N ILE A 92 -22.11 47.50 -16.36
CA ILE A 92 -22.77 46.36 -17.01
C ILE A 92 -24.14 46.78 -17.58
N ASN A 93 -24.91 47.57 -16.83
CA ASN A 93 -26.19 48.08 -17.32
C ASN A 93 -26.01 48.98 -18.56
N ASP A 94 -24.98 49.84 -18.58
CA ASP A 94 -24.64 50.64 -19.76
C ASP A 94 -24.23 49.77 -20.97
N GLU A 95 -23.45 48.71 -20.75
CA GLU A 95 -23.07 47.75 -21.79
C GLU A 95 -24.28 46.99 -22.35
N LEU A 96 -25.21 46.57 -21.48
CA LEU A 96 -26.48 45.94 -21.88
C LEU A 96 -27.33 46.89 -22.75
N VAL A 97 -27.46 48.15 -22.36
CA VAL A 97 -28.18 49.16 -23.12
C VAL A 97 -27.52 49.43 -24.48
N ARG A 98 -26.18 49.46 -24.54
CA ARG A 98 -25.43 49.60 -25.80
C ARG A 98 -25.62 48.39 -26.71
N PHE A 99 -25.48 47.18 -26.16
CA PHE A 99 -25.69 45.94 -26.89
C PHE A 99 -27.09 45.89 -27.52
N ARG A 100 -28.14 46.21 -26.74
CA ARG A 100 -29.52 46.28 -27.25
C ARG A 100 -29.65 47.21 -28.44
N ARG A 101 -29.00 48.38 -28.39
CA ARG A 101 -29.00 49.35 -29.48
C ARG A 101 -28.30 48.80 -30.72
N ASP A 102 -27.18 48.12 -30.56
CA ASP A 102 -26.39 47.56 -31.66
C ASP A 102 -27.10 46.36 -32.30
N PHE A 103 -27.72 45.49 -31.51
CA PHE A 103 -28.58 44.41 -32.01
C PHE A 103 -29.76 44.95 -32.83
N LYS A 104 -30.43 46.00 -32.35
CA LYS A 104 -31.55 46.63 -33.08
C LYS A 104 -31.10 47.27 -34.40
N LYS A 105 -29.92 47.90 -34.43
CA LYS A 105 -29.33 48.41 -35.68
C LYS A 105 -29.03 47.27 -36.66
N LEU A 106 -28.47 46.16 -36.17
CA LEU A 106 -28.17 44.99 -36.98
C LEU A 106 -29.45 44.42 -37.61
N SER A 107 -30.49 44.22 -36.80
CA SER A 107 -31.80 43.74 -37.26
C SER A 107 -32.39 44.66 -38.34
N ASN A 108 -32.40 45.97 -38.10
CA ASN A 108 -32.90 46.96 -39.07
C ASN A 108 -32.11 46.99 -40.38
N ASN A 109 -30.78 46.79 -40.32
CA ASN A 109 -29.94 46.76 -41.52
C ASN A 109 -30.25 45.57 -42.43
N PHE A 110 -30.62 44.42 -41.86
CA PHE A 110 -30.96 43.21 -42.64
C PHE A 110 -32.44 43.13 -43.03
N ALA A 111 -33.32 43.93 -42.42
CA ALA A 111 -34.75 43.97 -42.74
C ALA A 111 -35.06 44.09 -44.26
N PRO A 112 -34.45 45.02 -45.03
CA PRO A 112 -34.75 45.13 -46.46
C PRO A 112 -34.23 43.91 -47.26
N ASP A 113 -33.05 43.40 -46.91
CA ASP A 113 -32.45 42.23 -47.56
C ASP A 113 -33.28 40.95 -47.34
N ILE A 114 -33.86 40.79 -46.14
CA ILE A 114 -34.77 39.68 -45.81
C ILE A 114 -36.09 39.84 -46.54
N ALA A 115 -36.67 41.04 -46.58
CA ALA A 115 -37.93 41.31 -47.29
C ALA A 115 -37.81 41.00 -48.79
N ASN A 116 -36.67 41.34 -49.41
CA ASN A 116 -36.39 40.98 -50.80
C ASN A 116 -36.26 39.45 -50.97
N CYS A 117 -35.58 38.75 -50.05
CA CYS A 117 -35.48 37.28 -50.10
C CYS A 117 -36.84 36.57 -49.98
N VAL A 118 -37.79 37.11 -49.22
CA VAL A 118 -39.13 36.53 -49.07
C VAL A 118 -39.97 36.71 -50.35
N ASN A 119 -39.76 37.81 -51.09
CA ASN A 119 -40.60 38.18 -52.24
C ASN A 119 -40.05 37.69 -53.60
N GLU A 120 -38.77 37.31 -53.71
CA GLU A 120 -38.15 36.85 -54.96
C GLU A 120 -38.38 35.35 -55.25
N ASN A 121 -39.25 35.04 -56.22
CA ASN A 121 -39.58 33.65 -56.64
C ASN A 121 -38.67 33.06 -57.74
N ASN A 122 -37.67 33.79 -58.25
CA ASN A 122 -37.09 33.50 -59.58
C ASN A 122 -35.64 32.96 -59.60
N ASN A 123 -35.07 32.49 -58.49
CA ASN A 123 -33.77 31.82 -58.49
C ASN A 123 -33.75 30.58 -57.58
N PHE A 124 -33.21 29.47 -58.07
CA PHE A 124 -33.04 28.17 -57.36
C PHE A 124 -32.20 28.27 -56.06
N SER A 125 -31.65 29.45 -55.77
CA SER A 125 -30.79 29.77 -54.61
C SER A 125 -31.54 30.44 -53.45
N ASN A 126 -32.78 30.87 -53.64
CA ASN A 126 -33.57 31.60 -52.65
C ASN A 126 -34.69 30.68 -52.11
N ASN A 127 -34.62 30.34 -50.83
CA ASN A 127 -35.69 29.62 -50.13
C ASN A 127 -36.54 30.64 -49.33
N PRO A 128 -37.70 31.10 -49.86
CA PRO A 128 -38.51 32.13 -49.22
C PRO A 128 -39.08 31.69 -47.87
N GLU A 129 -39.33 30.40 -47.68
CA GLU A 129 -39.80 29.82 -46.41
C GLU A 129 -38.74 29.96 -45.31
N PHE A 130 -37.47 29.73 -45.65
CA PHE A 130 -36.36 29.89 -44.72
C PHE A 130 -36.10 31.37 -44.37
N CYS A 131 -36.21 32.26 -45.36
CA CYS A 131 -36.09 33.71 -45.14
C CYS A 131 -37.25 34.25 -44.28
N SER A 132 -38.48 33.78 -44.48
CA SER A 132 -39.62 34.13 -43.61
C SER A 132 -39.42 33.62 -42.18
N SER A 133 -38.91 32.39 -42.02
CA SER A 133 -38.60 31.81 -40.71
C SER A 133 -37.47 32.56 -40.01
N THR A 134 -36.47 33.04 -40.76
CA THR A 134 -35.36 33.84 -40.23
C THR A 134 -35.82 35.24 -39.82
N SER A 135 -36.75 35.86 -40.56
CA SER A 135 -37.39 37.11 -40.16
C SER A 135 -38.09 36.98 -38.81
N LYS A 136 -38.93 35.95 -38.65
CA LYS A 136 -39.63 35.66 -37.39
C LYS A 136 -38.65 35.35 -36.25
N PHE A 137 -37.55 34.67 -36.55
CA PHE A 137 -36.50 34.39 -35.57
C PHE A 137 -35.86 35.69 -35.04
N LEU A 138 -35.53 36.64 -35.92
CA LEU A 138 -34.96 37.94 -35.53
C LEU A 138 -35.96 38.80 -34.73
N GLU A 139 -37.25 38.78 -35.09
CA GLU A 139 -38.31 39.46 -34.32
C GLU A 139 -38.47 38.87 -32.91
N ASN A 140 -38.44 37.53 -32.81
CA ASN A 140 -38.55 36.83 -31.53
C ASN A 140 -37.31 36.99 -30.62
N LEU A 141 -36.18 37.44 -31.16
CA LEU A 141 -34.99 37.76 -30.39
C LEU A 141 -35.04 39.16 -29.73
N ASP A 142 -36.01 40.03 -30.06
CA ASP A 142 -36.11 41.42 -29.56
C ASP A 142 -36.77 41.55 -28.15
N ILE A 143 -36.77 40.48 -27.34
CA ILE A 143 -37.44 40.44 -26.02
C ILE A 143 -36.41 40.65 -24.89
N PHE A 144 -35.76 41.82 -24.84
CA PHE A 144 -34.87 42.20 -23.73
C PHE A 144 -35.56 43.21 -22.77
N SER A 145 -35.43 42.99 -21.46
CA SER A 145 -36.00 43.85 -20.41
C SER A 145 -35.44 45.29 -20.47
N PRO A 146 -36.17 46.29 -19.95
CA PRO A 146 -35.80 47.70 -20.13
C PRO A 146 -34.60 48.19 -19.29
N SER A 147 -34.32 47.65 -18.09
CA SER A 147 -33.18 48.07 -17.24
C SER A 147 -33.00 47.19 -16.00
N LEU A 148 -31.76 47.07 -15.50
CA LEU A 148 -31.43 46.43 -14.22
C LEU A 148 -31.80 47.33 -13.01
N ASP A 149 -32.20 46.73 -11.88
CA ASP A 149 -32.21 47.43 -10.59
C ASP A 149 -30.78 47.64 -10.11
N LEU A 150 -30.45 48.89 -9.80
CA LEU A 150 -29.10 49.33 -9.43
C LEU A 150 -28.92 49.45 -7.92
N GLN A 151 -29.97 49.20 -7.12
CA GLN A 151 -29.91 49.29 -5.66
C GLN A 151 -29.58 47.93 -5.02
N ILE A 152 -28.30 47.70 -4.73
CA ILE A 152 -27.81 46.46 -4.11
C ILE A 152 -28.27 46.34 -2.64
N ILE A 153 -28.27 47.46 -1.91
CA ILE A 153 -28.68 47.56 -0.50
C ILE A 153 -29.77 48.63 -0.32
N SER A 154 -30.58 48.49 0.73
CA SER A 154 -31.58 49.49 1.09
C SER A 154 -30.90 50.75 1.67
N PRO A 155 -31.52 51.94 1.52
CA PRO A 155 -31.04 53.16 2.17
C PRO A 155 -30.90 53.02 3.70
N GLU A 156 -31.78 52.24 4.33
CA GLU A 156 -31.74 51.95 5.75
C GLU A 156 -30.47 51.15 6.14
N THR A 157 -30.12 50.14 5.35
CA THR A 157 -28.91 49.32 5.57
C THR A 157 -27.63 50.12 5.32
N GLU A 158 -27.63 51.00 4.32
CA GLU A 158 -26.50 51.91 4.06
C GLU A 158 -26.26 52.86 5.23
N ASP A 159 -27.32 53.47 5.76
CA ASP A 159 -27.26 54.39 6.90
C ASP A 159 -26.82 53.66 8.19
N GLN A 160 -27.24 52.41 8.40
CA GLN A 160 -26.76 51.55 9.48
C GLN A 160 -25.25 51.26 9.38
N LEU A 161 -24.75 50.92 8.19
CA LEU A 161 -23.32 50.70 7.95
C LEU A 161 -22.51 51.97 8.21
N ARG A 162 -22.99 53.13 7.72
CA ARG A 162 -22.35 54.43 7.95
C ARG A 162 -22.25 54.74 9.43
N ARG A 163 -23.30 54.53 10.22
CA ARG A 163 -23.26 54.73 11.68
C ARG A 163 -22.19 53.89 12.37
N ILE A 164 -22.03 52.61 12.00
CA ILE A 164 -20.97 51.76 12.58
C ILE A 164 -19.59 52.30 12.21
N ILE A 165 -19.39 52.67 10.94
CA ILE A 165 -18.10 53.19 10.45
C ILE A 165 -17.75 54.52 11.13
N ASP A 166 -18.71 55.45 11.20
CA ASP A 166 -18.55 56.78 11.79
C ASP A 166 -18.30 56.72 13.30
N SER A 167 -18.81 55.69 13.98
CA SER A 167 -18.55 55.47 15.40
C SER A 167 -17.08 55.11 15.71
N ASN A 168 -16.31 54.72 14.69
CA ASN A 168 -14.89 54.39 14.75
C ASN A 168 -14.53 53.58 16.01
N ILE A 169 -15.15 52.40 16.13
CA ILE A 169 -15.04 51.49 17.28
C ILE A 169 -13.58 51.21 17.66
N THR A 170 -12.67 51.14 16.68
CA THR A 170 -11.22 51.00 16.90
C THR A 170 -10.64 52.13 17.74
N THR A 171 -11.05 53.38 17.48
CA THR A 171 -10.61 54.54 18.28
C THR A 171 -11.28 54.57 19.66
N LEU A 172 -12.54 54.13 19.78
CA LEU A 172 -13.23 54.03 21.07
C LEU A 172 -12.50 53.10 22.04
N PHE A 173 -11.97 51.98 21.54
CA PHE A 173 -11.24 51.01 22.34
C PHE A 173 -9.71 51.21 22.31
N SER A 174 -9.21 52.29 21.72
CA SER A 174 -7.76 52.53 21.58
C SER A 174 -7.01 52.53 22.92
N SER A 175 -7.61 53.09 23.97
CA SER A 175 -7.05 53.06 25.33
C SER A 175 -7.02 51.64 25.90
N SER A 176 -8.11 50.88 25.74
CA SER A 176 -8.23 49.47 26.15
C SER A 176 -7.20 48.59 25.45
N ILE A 177 -7.05 48.75 24.13
CA ILE A 177 -6.07 48.04 23.29
C ILE A 177 -4.66 48.35 23.79
N LYS A 178 -4.36 49.64 24.02
CA LYS A 178 -3.04 50.04 24.54
C LYS A 178 -2.75 49.41 25.91
N SER A 179 -3.73 49.35 26.80
CA SER A 179 -3.57 48.69 28.11
C SER A 179 -3.35 47.19 27.99
N PHE A 180 -4.08 46.49 27.11
CA PHE A 180 -3.87 45.06 26.88
C PHE A 180 -2.52 44.77 26.20
N ASN A 181 -2.07 45.62 25.27
CA ASN A 181 -0.76 45.46 24.63
C ASN A 181 0.38 45.74 25.63
N GLN A 182 0.23 46.70 26.52
CA GLN A 182 1.18 46.94 27.62
C GLN A 182 1.23 45.75 28.58
N LEU A 183 0.07 45.20 28.94
CA LEU A 183 -0.02 43.99 29.76
C LEU A 183 0.66 42.80 29.07
N GLU A 184 0.44 42.62 27.77
CA GLU A 184 1.10 41.59 26.95
C GLU A 184 2.61 41.74 26.98
N GLU A 185 3.13 42.95 26.77
CA GLU A 185 4.57 43.25 26.80
C GLU A 185 5.17 43.04 28.20
N GLU A 186 4.49 43.47 29.26
CA GLU A 186 4.93 43.24 30.65
C GLU A 186 4.96 41.75 31.00
N ILE A 187 3.94 40.99 30.61
CA ILE A 187 3.90 39.54 30.81
C ILE A 187 5.04 38.88 30.02
N GLN A 188 5.21 39.24 28.73
CA GLN A 188 6.25 38.65 27.89
C GLN A 188 7.64 38.93 28.44
N ASN A 189 7.92 40.15 28.91
CA ASN A 189 9.19 40.50 29.52
C ASN A 189 9.48 39.67 30.79
N GLU A 190 8.46 39.40 31.61
CA GLU A 190 8.63 38.59 32.82
C GLU A 190 8.81 37.10 32.49
N LEU A 191 8.10 36.57 31.48
CA LEU A 191 8.34 35.24 30.92
C LEU A 191 9.77 35.12 30.39
N ASP A 192 10.21 36.08 29.58
CA ASP A 192 11.54 36.11 28.96
C ASP A 192 12.66 36.22 29.98
N ARG A 193 12.42 36.91 31.11
CA ARG A 193 13.39 37.02 32.21
C ARG A 193 13.56 35.70 32.96
N ARG A 194 12.51 34.89 33.06
CA ARG A 194 12.49 33.65 33.84
C ARG A 194 12.73 32.39 33.01
N GLN A 195 12.72 32.50 31.67
CA GLN A 195 12.87 31.37 30.76
C GLN A 195 14.20 30.59 30.88
N PHE A 196 15.28 31.24 31.31
CA PHE A 196 16.63 30.64 31.31
C PHE A 196 16.73 29.37 32.16
N SER A 197 16.03 29.31 33.31
CA SER A 197 16.05 28.11 34.17
C SER A 197 15.34 26.94 33.49
N ALA A 198 14.19 27.21 32.86
CA ALA A 198 13.43 26.22 32.10
C ALA A 198 14.20 25.75 30.84
N GLN A 199 14.91 26.65 30.14
CA GLN A 199 15.81 26.32 29.03
C GLN A 199 16.93 25.37 29.45
N ASN A 200 17.59 25.64 30.58
CA ASN A 200 18.65 24.76 31.08
C ASN A 200 18.12 23.38 31.47
N ALA A 201 16.94 23.31 32.09
CA ALA A 201 16.30 22.04 32.40
C ALA A 201 15.99 21.22 31.14
N LEU A 202 15.34 21.83 30.12
CA LEU A 202 15.06 21.19 28.84
C LEU A 202 16.34 20.81 28.07
N LYS A 203 17.41 21.60 28.17
CA LYS A 203 18.71 21.28 27.59
C LYS A 203 19.35 20.05 28.24
N ASN A 204 19.36 19.99 29.58
CA ASN A 204 19.88 18.84 30.32
C ASN A 204 19.13 17.56 29.98
N ILE A 205 17.82 17.69 29.78
CA ILE A 205 16.97 16.62 29.27
C ILE A 205 17.45 16.20 27.88
N GLY A 206 17.50 17.12 26.91
CA GLY A 206 17.93 16.82 25.54
C GLY A 206 19.30 16.15 25.48
N ASP A 207 20.27 16.62 26.28
CA ASP A 207 21.61 16.03 26.37
C ASP A 207 21.58 14.60 26.93
N THR A 208 20.69 14.31 27.87
CA THR A 208 20.53 12.96 28.44
C THR A 208 19.86 12.02 27.44
N LEU A 209 18.79 12.46 26.75
CA LEU A 209 18.15 11.67 25.69
C LEU A 209 19.13 11.40 24.54
N PHE A 210 19.94 12.39 24.17
CA PHE A 210 20.97 12.24 23.15
C PHE A 210 22.01 11.18 23.56
N ARG A 211 22.49 11.18 24.81
CA ARG A 211 23.42 10.16 25.31
C ARG A 211 22.81 8.77 25.30
N ILE A 212 21.54 8.63 25.70
CA ILE A 212 20.82 7.35 25.66
C ILE A 212 20.65 6.88 24.22
N ALA A 213 20.22 7.77 23.32
CA ALA A 213 20.05 7.48 21.90
C ALA A 213 21.35 7.01 21.26
N GLU A 214 22.47 7.69 21.52
CA GLU A 214 23.77 7.31 20.98
C GLU A 214 24.28 5.98 21.60
N THR A 215 24.02 5.74 22.89
CA THR A 215 24.33 4.45 23.53
C THR A 215 23.53 3.31 22.89
N ILE A 216 22.22 3.49 22.65
CA ILE A 216 21.40 2.46 21.99
C ILE A 216 21.81 2.29 20.52
N SER A 217 22.02 3.39 19.79
CA SER A 217 22.49 3.42 18.40
C SER A 217 23.81 2.67 18.21
N THR A 218 24.79 2.93 19.07
CA THR A 218 26.09 2.24 19.02
C THR A 218 25.93 0.73 19.26
N GLN A 219 25.11 0.33 20.23
CA GLN A 219 24.82 -1.09 20.50
C GLN A 219 24.10 -1.77 19.33
N ILE A 220 23.13 -1.09 18.69
CA ILE A 220 22.45 -1.62 17.50
C ILE A 220 23.45 -1.75 16.34
N ARG A 221 24.29 -0.75 16.11
CA ARG A 221 25.27 -0.72 15.02
C ARG A 221 26.35 -1.80 15.16
N GLN A 222 26.73 -2.14 16.38
CA GLN A 222 27.66 -3.21 16.72
C GLN A 222 27.17 -4.62 16.31
N VAL A 223 25.85 -4.84 16.19
CA VAL A 223 25.32 -6.13 15.72
C VAL A 223 25.73 -6.38 14.27
N ASN A 224 26.58 -7.38 14.03
CA ASN A 224 27.07 -7.70 12.70
C ASN A 224 26.51 -9.04 12.19
N PHE A 225 25.97 -9.05 10.96
CA PHE A 225 25.47 -10.23 10.27
C PHE A 225 26.45 -10.78 9.21
N ASP A 226 27.68 -10.27 9.11
CA ASP A 226 28.73 -10.72 8.19
C ASP A 226 29.02 -12.21 8.32
N PHE A 227 28.91 -12.78 9.53
CA PHE A 227 29.03 -14.22 9.71
C PHE A 227 27.99 -14.98 8.87
N MET A 228 26.73 -14.55 8.90
CA MET A 228 25.66 -15.18 8.12
C MET A 228 25.87 -14.97 6.63
N TYR A 229 26.30 -13.77 6.19
CA TYR A 229 26.67 -13.54 4.80
C TYR A 229 27.80 -14.46 4.37
N ASN A 230 28.88 -14.57 5.14
CA ASN A 230 30.02 -15.40 4.77
C ASN A 230 29.63 -16.87 4.67
N GLN A 231 28.71 -17.36 5.53
CA GLN A 231 28.19 -18.72 5.42
C GLN A 231 27.36 -18.91 4.14
N VAL A 232 26.51 -17.96 3.76
CA VAL A 232 25.65 -18.08 2.56
C VAL A 232 26.40 -17.77 1.27
N ALA A 233 27.35 -16.84 1.29
CA ALA A 233 28.14 -16.38 0.15
C ALA A 233 28.94 -17.52 -0.50
N VAL A 234 29.48 -18.43 0.31
CA VAL A 234 30.15 -19.65 -0.17
C VAL A 234 29.24 -20.51 -1.05
N TYR A 235 27.92 -20.46 -0.83
CA TYR A 235 26.93 -21.20 -1.61
C TYR A 235 26.23 -20.35 -2.68
N ALA A 236 26.37 -19.02 -2.64
CA ALA A 236 25.70 -18.08 -3.54
C ALA A 236 26.54 -17.65 -4.75
N GLU A 237 27.83 -17.98 -4.78
CA GLU A 237 28.75 -17.63 -5.88
C GLU A 237 28.26 -18.22 -7.22
N HIS A 238 28.17 -17.36 -8.24
CA HIS A 238 27.80 -17.74 -9.60
C HIS A 238 28.91 -18.63 -10.19
N ASP A 239 28.55 -19.81 -10.70
CA ASP A 239 29.47 -20.91 -11.09
C ASP A 239 30.25 -21.57 -9.94
N GLY A 240 29.87 -21.28 -8.69
CA GLY A 240 30.44 -21.89 -7.50
C GLY A 240 30.19 -23.40 -7.40
N PRO A 241 30.90 -24.10 -6.49
CA PRO A 241 30.78 -25.55 -6.32
C PRO A 241 29.34 -25.98 -6.01
N TYR A 242 28.59 -25.19 -5.24
CA TYR A 242 27.19 -25.48 -4.90
C TYR A 242 26.27 -25.53 -6.13
N GLN A 243 26.38 -24.56 -7.04
CA GLN A 243 25.56 -24.53 -8.25
C GLN A 243 25.83 -25.75 -9.13
N ARG A 244 27.10 -26.18 -9.23
CA ARG A 244 27.48 -27.43 -9.90
C ARG A 244 26.86 -28.65 -9.24
N TYR A 245 26.86 -28.74 -7.91
CA TYR A 245 26.18 -29.82 -7.18
C TYR A 245 24.67 -29.84 -7.44
N VAL A 246 24.01 -28.69 -7.49
CA VAL A 246 22.58 -28.59 -7.82
C VAL A 246 22.31 -29.08 -9.24
N HIS A 247 23.13 -28.69 -10.22
CA HIS A 247 23.02 -29.20 -11.59
C HIS A 247 23.24 -30.71 -11.66
N TYR A 248 24.28 -31.25 -11.00
CA TYR A 248 24.51 -32.69 -10.96
C TYR A 248 23.38 -33.45 -10.28
N SER A 249 22.81 -32.90 -9.20
CA SER A 249 21.64 -33.48 -8.52
C SER A 249 20.43 -33.56 -9.45
N TRP A 250 20.21 -32.53 -10.28
CA TRP A 250 19.16 -32.54 -11.28
C TRP A 250 19.35 -33.63 -12.34
N TYR A 251 20.55 -33.75 -12.92
CA TYR A 251 20.87 -34.84 -13.88
C TYR A 251 20.72 -36.22 -13.24
N PHE A 252 21.19 -36.39 -12.00
CA PHE A 252 21.07 -37.64 -11.27
C PHE A 252 19.60 -38.03 -11.04
N SER A 253 18.75 -37.06 -10.66
CA SER A 253 17.30 -37.27 -10.51
C SER A 253 16.62 -37.65 -11.82
N LEU A 254 17.02 -37.03 -12.93
CA LEU A 254 16.52 -37.35 -14.27
C LEU A 254 16.87 -38.79 -14.67
N VAL A 255 18.14 -39.19 -14.49
CA VAL A 255 18.60 -40.57 -14.79
C VAL A 255 17.86 -41.59 -13.92
N LEU A 256 17.73 -41.32 -12.62
CA LEU A 256 17.01 -42.20 -11.69
C LEU A 256 15.55 -42.38 -12.11
N SER A 257 14.87 -41.28 -12.45
CA SER A 257 13.49 -41.29 -12.92
C SER A 257 13.33 -42.03 -14.25
N ALA A 258 14.28 -41.85 -15.18
CA ALA A 258 14.29 -42.55 -16.46
C ALA A 258 14.48 -44.06 -16.29
N LEU A 259 15.32 -44.51 -15.37
CA LEU A 259 15.50 -45.95 -15.06
C LEU A 259 14.21 -46.57 -14.54
N VAL A 260 13.54 -45.92 -13.59
CA VAL A 260 12.25 -46.40 -13.05
C VAL A 260 11.17 -46.41 -14.13
N ALA A 261 11.09 -45.37 -14.97
CA ALA A 261 10.16 -45.30 -16.09
C ALA A 261 10.42 -46.41 -17.13
N PHE A 262 11.68 -46.71 -17.43
CA PHE A 262 12.05 -47.79 -18.34
C PHE A 262 11.64 -49.18 -17.80
N ILE A 263 11.81 -49.41 -16.50
CA ILE A 263 11.32 -50.63 -15.83
C ILE A 263 9.80 -50.72 -15.97
N ALA A 264 9.07 -49.65 -15.65
CA ALA A 264 7.62 -49.61 -15.75
C ALA A 264 7.14 -49.86 -17.19
N LEU A 265 7.78 -49.24 -18.18
CA LEU A 265 7.50 -49.44 -19.59
C LEU A 265 7.71 -50.90 -20.01
N SER A 266 8.76 -51.56 -19.52
CA SER A 266 9.02 -52.98 -19.80
C SER A 266 7.89 -53.87 -19.29
N PHE A 267 7.38 -53.63 -18.07
CA PHE A 267 6.23 -54.37 -17.54
C PHE A 267 4.92 -54.05 -18.29
N LEU A 268 4.70 -52.79 -18.68
CA LEU A 268 3.53 -52.38 -19.45
C LEU A 268 3.51 -52.99 -20.84
N LEU A 269 4.63 -52.97 -21.56
CA LEU A 269 4.75 -53.66 -22.85
C LEU A 269 4.57 -55.17 -22.69
N GLY A 270 5.15 -55.75 -21.63
CA GLY A 270 4.91 -57.16 -21.27
C GLY A 270 3.43 -57.47 -21.12
N LEU A 271 2.68 -56.61 -20.41
CA LEU A 271 1.23 -56.74 -20.23
C LEU A 271 0.47 -56.59 -21.55
N PHE A 272 0.80 -55.58 -22.36
CA PHE A 272 0.13 -55.29 -23.62
C PHE A 272 0.27 -56.44 -24.63
N TYR A 273 1.49 -56.94 -24.86
CA TYR A 273 1.72 -58.11 -25.71
C TYR A 273 1.09 -59.39 -25.14
N GLY A 274 0.87 -59.43 -23.83
CA GLY A 274 0.16 -60.50 -23.17
C GLY A 274 -1.34 -60.55 -23.45
N CYS A 275 -1.99 -59.40 -23.32
CA CYS A 275 -3.42 -59.22 -23.55
C CYS A 275 -3.74 -59.30 -25.05
N CYS A 276 -3.01 -58.54 -25.87
CA CYS A 276 -3.29 -58.35 -27.29
C CYS A 276 -2.56 -59.33 -28.21
N GLY A 277 -1.49 -59.99 -27.73
CA GLY A 277 -0.67 -60.86 -28.57
C GLY A 277 -1.25 -62.26 -28.79
N ARG A 278 -0.91 -62.84 -29.95
CA ARG A 278 -1.26 -64.22 -30.31
C ARG A 278 -0.41 -65.22 -29.50
N ARG A 279 -0.93 -66.43 -29.26
CA ARG A 279 -0.17 -67.49 -28.57
C ARG A 279 0.95 -68.02 -29.49
N PRO A 280 2.14 -68.36 -28.94
CA PRO A 280 3.28 -68.81 -29.73
C PRO A 280 3.05 -70.17 -30.39
N THR A 281 3.49 -70.31 -31.64
CA THR A 281 3.46 -71.53 -32.47
C THR A 281 4.88 -72.05 -32.78
N TYR A 282 4.99 -73.25 -33.35
CA TYR A 282 6.28 -73.87 -33.71
C TYR A 282 7.05 -73.10 -34.81
N TYR A 283 6.33 -72.41 -35.69
CA TYR A 283 6.93 -71.51 -36.68
C TYR A 283 7.22 -70.13 -36.05
N ASN A 284 8.35 -69.53 -36.41
CA ASN A 284 8.72 -68.17 -35.98
C ASN A 284 7.76 -67.16 -36.61
N ASP A 285 6.81 -66.64 -35.83
CA ASP A 285 6.00 -65.49 -36.22
C ASP A 285 6.76 -64.20 -35.88
N ASP A 286 6.98 -63.33 -36.86
CA ASP A 286 7.88 -62.19 -36.73
C ASP A 286 7.29 -60.97 -35.99
N CYS A 287 5.98 -60.93 -35.66
CA CYS A 287 5.39 -59.79 -34.92
C CYS A 287 4.15 -60.15 -34.06
N CYS A 288 3.96 -59.44 -32.94
CA CYS A 288 2.78 -59.48 -32.06
C CYS A 288 2.43 -60.84 -31.38
N VAL A 289 3.45 -61.52 -30.84
CA VAL A 289 3.28 -62.79 -30.09
C VAL A 289 3.42 -62.57 -28.58
N ARG A 290 2.68 -63.33 -27.76
CA ARG A 290 2.80 -63.33 -26.29
C ARG A 290 4.22 -63.67 -25.80
N SER A 291 4.99 -64.44 -26.59
CA SER A 291 6.39 -64.75 -26.32
C SER A 291 7.27 -63.48 -26.31
N THR A 292 6.95 -62.46 -27.11
CA THR A 292 7.61 -61.15 -27.07
C THR A 292 7.31 -60.43 -25.75
N GLY A 293 6.07 -60.47 -25.26
CA GLY A 293 5.69 -59.97 -23.93
C GLY A 293 6.43 -60.67 -22.79
N SER A 294 6.65 -61.98 -22.92
CA SER A 294 7.47 -62.77 -21.97
C SER A 294 8.95 -62.32 -21.94
N ARG A 295 9.52 -61.94 -23.09
CA ARG A 295 10.86 -61.35 -23.16
C ARG A 295 10.91 -59.98 -22.48
N PHE A 296 9.91 -59.12 -22.67
CA PHE A 296 9.81 -57.85 -21.95
C PHE A 296 9.67 -58.03 -20.44
N TYR A 297 8.83 -58.95 -19.97
CA TYR A 297 8.79 -59.31 -18.54
C TYR A 297 10.13 -59.84 -18.03
N SER A 298 10.82 -60.67 -18.81
CA SER A 298 12.14 -61.14 -18.45
C SER A 298 13.15 -59.99 -18.32
N CYS A 299 13.12 -59.04 -19.25
CA CYS A 299 13.96 -57.83 -19.20
C CYS A 299 13.66 -57.00 -17.95
N GLY A 300 12.38 -56.69 -17.71
CA GLY A 300 11.94 -55.94 -16.52
C GLY A 300 12.34 -56.61 -15.20
N ILE A 301 12.16 -57.92 -15.08
CA ILE A 301 12.54 -58.69 -13.87
C ILE A 301 14.06 -58.62 -13.63
N TRP A 302 14.88 -58.86 -14.66
CA TRP A 302 16.34 -58.80 -14.51
C TRP A 302 16.83 -57.39 -14.20
N MET A 303 16.26 -56.36 -14.83
CA MET A 303 16.59 -54.96 -14.55
C MET A 303 16.18 -54.56 -13.12
N CYS A 304 15.01 -55.01 -12.65
CA CYS A 304 14.63 -54.83 -11.25
C CYS A 304 15.62 -55.49 -10.31
N LEU A 305 15.96 -56.78 -10.51
CA LEU A 305 16.90 -57.48 -9.63
C LEU A 305 18.27 -56.81 -9.59
N LEU A 306 18.76 -56.32 -10.73
CA LEU A 306 20.02 -55.59 -10.82
C LEU A 306 19.97 -54.25 -10.06
N LEU A 307 18.91 -53.47 -10.28
CA LEU A 307 18.81 -52.11 -9.74
C LEU A 307 18.25 -52.06 -8.32
N PHE A 308 17.57 -53.11 -7.84
CA PHE A 308 16.88 -53.10 -6.53
C PHE A 308 17.81 -52.78 -5.37
N THR A 309 19.00 -53.39 -5.34
CA THR A 309 19.99 -53.16 -4.28
C THR A 309 20.53 -51.73 -4.32
N ALA A 310 20.88 -51.23 -5.51
CA ALA A 310 21.37 -49.87 -5.72
C ALA A 310 20.32 -48.83 -5.34
N LEU A 311 19.08 -48.98 -5.81
CA LEU A 311 17.96 -48.09 -5.49
C LEU A 311 17.62 -48.12 -3.99
N SER A 312 17.72 -49.27 -3.34
CA SER A 312 17.49 -49.41 -1.89
C SER A 312 18.56 -48.68 -1.07
N ILE A 313 19.83 -48.78 -1.46
CA ILE A 313 20.94 -48.06 -0.78
C ILE A 313 20.76 -46.55 -0.95
N ILE A 314 20.44 -46.09 -2.16
CA ILE A 314 20.18 -44.66 -2.43
C ILE A 314 19.00 -44.17 -1.60
N ALA A 315 17.87 -44.90 -1.59
CA ALA A 315 16.70 -44.55 -0.80
C ALA A 315 17.02 -44.47 0.71
N ALA A 316 17.79 -45.44 1.24
CA ALA A 316 18.21 -45.43 2.64
C ALA A 316 19.11 -44.24 2.98
N PHE A 317 20.05 -43.87 2.09
CA PHE A 317 20.91 -42.71 2.29
C PHE A 317 20.10 -41.39 2.26
N VAL A 318 19.22 -41.21 1.28
CA VAL A 318 18.36 -40.02 1.18
C VAL A 318 17.39 -39.96 2.37
N MET A 319 16.88 -41.09 2.86
CA MET A 319 16.09 -41.16 4.08
C MET A 319 16.89 -40.72 5.30
N LEU A 320 18.12 -41.23 5.47
CA LEU A 320 18.97 -40.86 6.60
C LEU A 320 19.21 -39.35 6.60
N VAL A 321 19.53 -38.75 5.46
CA VAL A 321 19.73 -37.30 5.39
C VAL A 321 18.39 -36.56 5.58
N GLY A 322 17.38 -36.82 4.76
CA GLY A 322 16.11 -36.08 4.77
C GLY A 322 15.35 -36.17 6.10
N ALA A 323 15.27 -37.36 6.71
CA ALA A 323 14.55 -37.56 7.95
C ALA A 323 15.27 -36.88 9.13
N ASN A 324 16.60 -36.95 9.19
CA ASN A 324 17.36 -36.26 10.23
C ASN A 324 17.28 -34.74 10.09
N PHE A 325 17.42 -34.19 8.88
CA PHE A 325 17.28 -32.74 8.65
C PHE A 325 15.87 -32.24 8.98
N SER A 326 14.83 -33.03 8.69
CA SER A 326 13.46 -32.67 9.06
C SER A 326 13.26 -32.64 10.57
N ASN A 327 13.80 -33.63 11.28
CA ASN A 327 13.65 -33.74 12.73
C ASN A 327 14.52 -32.75 13.51
N LEU A 328 15.78 -32.55 13.09
CA LEU A 328 16.76 -31.73 13.81
C LEU A 328 16.67 -30.25 13.48
N ILE A 329 16.25 -29.87 12.27
CA ILE A 329 16.23 -28.48 11.82
C ILE A 329 14.79 -28.00 11.64
N CYS A 330 13.99 -28.69 10.82
CA CYS A 330 12.70 -28.16 10.42
C CYS A 330 11.63 -28.19 11.50
N HIS A 331 11.56 -29.27 12.27
CA HIS A 331 10.61 -29.38 13.37
C HIS A 331 10.83 -28.36 14.50
N PRO A 332 12.07 -28.07 14.93
CA PRO A 332 12.33 -26.96 15.86
C PRO A 332 12.01 -25.58 15.28
N LEU A 333 12.21 -25.37 13.97
CA LEU A 333 11.88 -24.10 13.30
C LEU A 333 10.37 -23.92 13.07
N GLU A 334 9.60 -25.00 12.97
CA GLU A 334 8.15 -24.98 12.75
C GLU A 334 7.37 -24.65 14.03
N ASP A 335 7.71 -25.31 15.14
CA ASP A 335 7.10 -25.06 16.44
C ASP A 335 8.17 -24.80 17.52
N PRO A 336 8.73 -23.58 17.59
CA PRO A 336 9.78 -23.25 18.55
C PRO A 336 9.31 -23.31 20.02
N LEU A 337 8.00 -23.32 20.24
CA LEU A 337 7.37 -23.42 21.57
C LEU A 337 7.12 -24.87 22.00
N ALA A 338 6.98 -25.83 21.08
CA ALA A 338 6.57 -27.20 21.39
C ALA A 338 7.75 -28.13 21.74
N ARG A 339 8.97 -27.81 21.28
CA ARG A 339 10.18 -28.61 21.52
C ARG A 339 11.34 -27.76 22.00
N ALA A 340 11.23 -27.28 23.24
CA ALA A 340 12.28 -26.47 23.89
C ALA A 340 13.62 -27.21 23.99
N ASP A 341 13.60 -28.52 24.21
CA ASP A 341 14.80 -29.35 24.40
C ASP A 341 15.73 -29.39 23.18
N MET A 342 15.20 -29.30 21.94
CA MET A 342 16.04 -29.29 20.74
C MET A 342 16.66 -27.92 20.44
N LEU A 343 16.01 -26.82 20.84
CA LEU A 343 16.65 -25.50 20.80
C LEU A 343 17.82 -25.45 21.80
N SER A 344 17.75 -26.15 22.93
CA SER A 344 18.86 -26.23 23.91
C SER A 344 20.16 -26.84 23.36
N LEU A 345 20.06 -27.70 22.34
CA LEU A 345 21.23 -28.24 21.65
C LEU A 345 21.90 -27.17 20.78
N SER A 346 21.10 -26.37 20.07
CA SER A 346 21.61 -25.19 19.34
C SER A 346 22.18 -24.13 20.30
N GLU A 347 21.60 -23.98 21.48
CA GLU A 347 22.09 -23.09 22.55
C GLU A 347 23.50 -23.51 23.01
N ARG A 348 23.75 -24.80 23.29
CA ARG A 348 25.09 -25.32 23.64
C ARG A 348 26.11 -25.20 22.51
N LEU A 349 25.70 -25.42 21.26
CA LEU A 349 26.58 -25.28 20.10
C LEU A 349 26.99 -23.82 19.88
N ILE A 350 26.06 -22.89 20.09
CA ILE A 350 26.31 -21.45 20.04
C ILE A 350 27.24 -21.05 21.19
N GLU A 351 26.97 -21.49 22.42
CA GLU A 351 27.80 -21.21 23.60
C GLU A 351 29.26 -21.64 23.40
N ILE A 352 29.49 -22.89 22.97
CA ILE A 352 30.84 -23.43 22.67
C ILE A 352 31.53 -22.66 21.53
N TYR A 353 30.77 -22.17 20.55
CA TYR A 353 31.30 -21.37 19.44
C TYR A 353 31.73 -19.97 19.88
N TYR A 354 30.95 -19.32 20.76
CA TYR A 354 31.23 -17.99 21.28
C TYR A 354 32.32 -17.99 22.36
N GLU A 355 32.45 -19.07 23.14
CA GLU A 355 33.50 -19.23 24.17
C GLU A 355 34.92 -19.23 23.55
N ASN A 356 35.04 -19.56 22.26
CA ASN A 356 36.31 -19.62 21.52
C ASN A 356 36.66 -18.34 20.73
N ARG A 357 35.88 -17.26 20.83
CA ARG A 357 36.22 -15.96 20.21
C ARG A 357 36.35 -14.86 21.27
N PRO A 358 37.35 -13.97 21.15
CA PRO A 358 37.51 -12.87 22.10
C PRO A 358 36.27 -11.97 22.03
N GLN A 359 35.83 -11.58 23.22
CA GLN A 359 34.70 -10.70 23.51
C GLN A 359 34.56 -9.58 22.47
N GLY A 360 33.52 -9.67 21.64
CA GLY A 360 33.13 -8.65 20.71
C GLY A 360 31.60 -8.53 20.70
N ASP A 361 31.12 -7.44 21.27
CA ASP A 361 29.98 -6.66 20.77
C ASP A 361 28.56 -7.24 20.77
N PHE A 362 28.35 -8.50 21.18
CA PHE A 362 26.99 -9.04 21.39
C PHE A 362 26.59 -9.17 22.87
N ALA A 363 27.55 -8.93 23.78
CA ALA A 363 27.44 -9.22 25.21
C ALA A 363 26.30 -8.49 25.95
N LEU A 364 25.83 -7.33 25.47
CA LEU A 364 24.83 -6.55 26.20
C LEU A 364 23.38 -7.00 25.93
N PHE A 365 23.13 -7.62 24.77
CA PHE A 365 21.85 -8.29 24.47
C PHE A 365 21.87 -9.76 24.91
N THR A 366 23.04 -10.39 25.03
CA THR A 366 23.16 -11.77 25.51
C THR A 366 23.51 -11.94 26.98
N ASP A 367 23.85 -10.87 27.72
CA ASP A 367 24.21 -10.97 29.15
C ASP A 367 23.10 -11.58 30.02
N LYS A 368 21.87 -11.72 29.50
CA LYS A 368 20.73 -12.30 30.22
C LYS A 368 19.78 -13.21 29.42
N ARG A 369 19.89 -13.34 28.10
CA ARG A 369 18.90 -14.09 27.28
C ARG A 369 19.55 -14.79 26.08
N MET A 370 19.18 -16.05 25.85
CA MET A 370 19.66 -16.85 24.72
C MET A 370 18.88 -16.52 23.42
N PRO A 371 19.46 -16.73 22.22
CA PRO A 371 18.77 -16.50 20.93
C PRO A 371 17.43 -17.26 20.80
N ALA A 372 17.32 -18.43 21.44
CA ALA A 372 16.08 -19.19 21.51
C ALA A 372 14.98 -18.47 22.31
N ASP A 373 15.33 -17.83 23.42
CA ASP A 373 14.39 -17.03 24.22
C ASP A 373 13.89 -15.81 23.45
N LEU A 374 14.77 -15.23 22.64
CA LEU A 374 14.42 -14.14 21.75
C LEU A 374 13.36 -14.59 20.74
N ILE A 375 13.61 -15.69 20.02
CA ILE A 375 12.65 -16.24 19.07
C ILE A 375 11.31 -16.52 19.76
N ARG A 376 11.32 -17.16 20.94
CA ARG A 376 10.10 -17.43 21.72
C ARG A 376 9.35 -16.14 22.07
N GLY A 377 10.05 -15.10 22.51
CA GLY A 377 9.47 -13.79 22.79
C GLY A 377 8.82 -13.17 21.55
N CYS A 378 9.47 -13.27 20.40
CA CYS A 378 8.94 -12.73 19.13
C CYS A 378 7.68 -13.46 18.66
N TYR A 379 7.60 -14.78 18.88
CA TYR A 379 6.38 -15.55 18.64
C TYR A 379 5.23 -15.19 19.60
N ARG A 380 5.54 -14.65 20.79
CA ARG A 380 4.56 -14.12 21.76
C ARG A 380 4.17 -12.65 21.51
N ASN A 381 4.63 -12.04 20.41
CA ASN A 381 4.48 -10.61 20.14
C ASN A 381 5.07 -9.71 21.24
N GLU A 382 6.08 -10.18 21.96
CA GLU A 382 6.82 -9.33 22.90
C GLU A 382 7.79 -8.42 22.12
N THR A 383 8.10 -7.26 22.70
CA THR A 383 9.02 -6.27 22.12
C THR A 383 10.39 -6.35 22.79
N PHE A 384 11.45 -5.98 22.07
CA PHE A 384 12.82 -6.02 22.61
C PHE A 384 12.96 -5.14 23.84
N TYR A 385 12.22 -4.03 23.90
CA TYR A 385 12.14 -3.18 25.09
C TYR A 385 11.77 -3.96 26.36
N ARG A 386 10.74 -4.82 26.27
CA ARG A 386 10.29 -5.67 27.38
C ARG A 386 11.21 -6.86 27.62
N MET A 387 11.66 -7.54 26.56
CA MET A 387 12.49 -8.74 26.67
C MET A 387 13.82 -8.46 27.38
N PHE A 388 14.48 -7.35 27.02
CA PHE A 388 15.74 -6.92 27.62
C PHE A 388 15.57 -6.07 28.88
N GLN A 389 14.33 -5.81 29.29
CA GLN A 389 14.02 -4.92 30.41
C GLN A 389 14.77 -3.59 30.28
N LEU A 390 14.79 -3.02 29.06
CA LEU A 390 15.52 -1.79 28.75
C LEU A 390 15.11 -0.65 29.68
N ASP A 391 13.86 -0.68 30.14
CA ASP A 391 13.35 0.20 31.15
C ASP A 391 14.13 0.18 32.47
N LYS A 392 14.52 -0.98 32.99
CA LYS A 392 15.32 -1.07 34.23
C LYS A 392 16.73 -0.53 34.09
N LYS A 393 17.22 -0.37 32.87
CA LYS A 393 18.60 0.04 32.56
C LYS A 393 18.68 1.51 32.19
N TYR A 394 17.75 1.97 31.36
CA TYR A 394 17.71 3.32 30.82
C TYR A 394 16.62 4.18 31.47
N HIS A 395 15.77 3.61 32.33
CA HIS A 395 14.68 4.29 33.04
C HIS A 395 13.81 5.13 32.11
N LEU A 396 13.37 4.50 31.00
CA LEU A 396 12.63 5.14 29.92
C LEU A 396 11.12 5.25 30.22
N SER A 397 10.58 4.38 31.08
CA SER A 397 9.19 4.37 31.54
C SER A 397 9.08 4.90 32.98
N GLU A 398 10.07 4.62 33.83
CA GLU A 398 10.30 5.34 35.07
C GLU A 398 11.18 6.54 34.79
N LEU A 399 10.63 7.54 34.10
CA LEU A 399 11.21 8.87 34.04
C LEU A 399 11.33 9.51 35.44
N LYS A 400 11.46 8.83 36.58
CA LYS A 400 11.55 9.44 37.93
C LYS A 400 12.69 10.45 38.09
N SER A 401 13.86 10.17 37.50
CA SER A 401 14.97 11.13 37.41
C SER A 401 14.58 12.37 36.60
N TYR A 402 13.62 12.23 35.70
CA TYR A 402 13.05 13.26 34.88
C TYR A 402 11.78 13.83 35.45
N GLU A 403 10.99 13.15 36.27
CA GLU A 403 9.79 13.62 36.96
C GLU A 403 10.23 14.60 38.05
N GLU A 404 11.46 14.44 38.56
CA GLU A 404 12.12 15.44 39.38
C GLU A 404 12.60 16.65 38.55
N VAL A 405 13.12 16.45 37.33
CA VAL A 405 13.57 17.54 36.43
C VAL A 405 12.40 18.23 35.72
N LEU A 406 11.34 17.49 35.41
CA LEU A 406 10.07 17.88 34.81
C LEU A 406 9.16 18.46 35.87
N GLY A 407 9.19 17.94 37.09
CA GLY A 407 8.58 18.57 38.25
C GLY A 407 9.34 19.82 38.68
N GLN A 408 10.67 19.89 38.48
CA GLN A 408 11.42 21.14 38.59
C GLN A 408 11.07 22.10 37.46
N LEU A 409 10.94 21.62 36.21
CA LEU A 409 10.53 22.43 35.07
C LEU A 409 9.09 22.92 35.24
N GLU A 410 8.17 22.09 35.70
CA GLU A 410 6.80 22.40 36.10
C GLU A 410 6.84 23.44 37.22
N LYS A 411 7.62 23.24 38.28
CA LYS A 411 7.80 24.27 39.32
C LYS A 411 8.39 25.56 38.77
N HIS A 412 9.31 25.52 37.80
CA HIS A 412 9.89 26.71 37.19
C HIS A 412 8.92 27.40 36.24
N LEU A 413 8.12 26.66 35.49
CA LEU A 413 7.07 27.16 34.62
C LEU A 413 5.91 27.71 35.47
N GLU A 414 5.51 27.02 36.52
CA GLU A 414 4.54 27.48 37.52
C GLU A 414 5.07 28.68 38.31
N ALA A 415 6.35 28.73 38.69
CA ALA A 415 6.94 29.89 39.37
C ALA A 415 7.14 31.09 38.42
N MET A 416 7.44 30.83 37.14
CA MET A 416 7.44 31.84 36.08
C MET A 416 6.08 32.51 35.94
N THR A 417 5.04 31.79 36.35
CA THR A 417 3.65 32.09 36.07
C THR A 417 2.88 32.61 37.30
N ASN A 418 3.14 32.05 38.48
CA ASN A 418 2.49 32.39 39.75
C ASN A 418 3.02 33.69 40.37
N ASP A 419 4.26 34.07 40.05
CA ASP A 419 4.91 35.29 40.54
C ASP A 419 4.78 36.46 39.56
N LEU A 420 3.95 36.33 38.51
CA LEU A 420 3.65 37.42 37.58
C LEU A 420 2.92 38.53 38.35
N SER A 421 3.67 39.56 38.77
CA SER A 421 3.14 40.78 39.34
C SER A 421 3.19 41.88 38.28
N VAL A 422 2.03 42.21 37.71
CA VAL A 422 1.90 43.33 36.76
C VAL A 422 1.36 44.53 37.52
N ASN A 423 2.05 45.66 37.41
CA ASN A 423 1.65 46.93 38.06
C ASN A 423 0.56 47.67 37.27
N SER A 424 0.35 47.30 36.01
CA SER A 424 -0.58 47.92 35.08
C SER A 424 -1.77 46.99 34.77
N GLY A 425 -2.87 47.10 35.53
CA GLY A 425 -4.07 46.38 35.10
C GLY A 425 -5.31 46.62 35.93
N GLY A 426 -6.38 47.04 35.26
CA GLY A 426 -7.74 46.95 35.78
C GLY A 426 -8.53 48.25 35.82
N LYS A 427 -7.88 49.40 36.05
CA LYS A 427 -8.63 50.66 36.22
C LYS A 427 -8.95 51.31 34.87
N ASN A 428 -10.25 51.48 34.63
CA ASN A 428 -10.82 52.20 33.49
C ASN A 428 -10.46 51.58 32.12
N LEU A 429 -10.33 50.25 32.01
CA LEU A 429 -10.13 49.58 30.71
C LEU A 429 -11.22 49.98 29.71
N PHE A 430 -12.47 50.05 30.14
CA PHE A 430 -13.58 50.49 29.33
C PHE A 430 -14.21 51.72 29.99
N SER A 431 -14.09 52.88 29.34
CA SER A 431 -14.71 54.11 29.84
C SER A 431 -16.24 54.01 29.74
N PRO A 432 -17.00 54.39 30.78
CA PRO A 432 -18.46 54.40 30.73
C PRO A 432 -19.01 55.31 29.61
N ASP A 433 -18.26 56.35 29.22
CA ASP A 433 -18.64 57.22 28.11
C ASP A 433 -18.51 56.52 26.74
N ASN A 434 -17.51 55.64 26.59
CA ASN A 434 -17.33 54.84 25.37
C ASN A 434 -18.45 53.79 25.24
N LEU A 435 -18.88 53.21 26.36
CA LEU A 435 -20.00 52.26 26.41
C LEU A 435 -21.34 52.94 26.10
N LYS A 436 -21.57 54.16 26.59
CA LYS A 436 -22.74 54.97 26.20
C LYS A 436 -22.75 55.33 24.72
N MET A 437 -21.58 55.46 24.09
CA MET A 437 -21.48 55.72 22.65
C MET A 437 -21.86 54.47 21.82
N LEU A 438 -21.54 53.26 22.32
CA LEU A 438 -22.00 51.99 21.74
C LEU A 438 -23.51 51.76 21.96
N GLU A 439 -24.07 52.25 23.07
CA GLU A 439 -25.52 52.16 23.35
C GLU A 439 -26.38 52.96 22.37
N ARG A 440 -25.79 53.96 21.69
CA ARG A 440 -26.46 54.71 20.62
C ARG A 440 -26.57 53.92 19.32
N LEU A 441 -25.89 52.78 19.20
CA LEU A 441 -26.02 51.89 18.07
C LEU A 441 -27.24 50.98 18.31
N SER A 442 -28.20 51.01 17.39
CA SER A 442 -29.34 50.11 17.42
C SER A 442 -28.92 48.68 17.03
N PRO A 443 -29.71 47.64 17.38
CA PRO A 443 -29.56 46.32 16.79
C PRO A 443 -29.69 46.43 15.27
N ILE A 444 -28.73 45.88 14.54
CA ILE A 444 -28.67 45.93 13.09
C ILE A 444 -28.84 44.52 12.55
N GLU A 445 -29.96 44.32 11.86
CA GLU A 445 -30.19 43.18 10.98
C GLU A 445 -29.97 43.66 9.54
N MET A 446 -28.93 43.11 8.90
CA MET A 446 -28.54 43.50 7.57
C MET A 446 -29.48 42.84 6.56
N SER A 447 -30.42 43.61 5.99
CA SER A 447 -31.24 43.16 4.87
C SER A 447 -30.59 43.53 3.54
N SER A 448 -30.36 42.57 2.64
CA SER A 448 -29.87 42.85 1.30
C SER A 448 -30.99 42.78 0.25
N ASN A 449 -31.09 43.79 -0.60
CA ASN A 449 -31.91 43.71 -1.84
C ASN A 449 -31.18 42.93 -2.94
N SER A 450 -29.95 42.48 -2.67
CA SER A 450 -29.12 41.71 -3.59
C SER A 450 -29.80 40.45 -4.13
N ILE A 451 -30.79 39.87 -3.43
CA ILE A 451 -31.56 38.73 -3.94
C ILE A 451 -32.33 39.10 -5.21
N ASN A 452 -32.99 40.26 -5.23
CA ASN A 452 -33.76 40.72 -6.39
C ASN A 452 -32.82 41.05 -7.55
N VAL A 453 -31.70 41.71 -7.27
CA VAL A 453 -30.67 42.05 -8.26
C VAL A 453 -30.04 40.79 -8.85
N ILE A 454 -29.66 39.81 -8.02
CA ILE A 454 -29.11 38.52 -8.45
C ILE A 454 -30.11 37.79 -9.34
N GLN A 455 -31.38 37.71 -8.92
CA GLN A 455 -32.42 37.04 -9.71
C GLN A 455 -32.65 37.73 -11.06
N GLN A 456 -32.60 39.06 -11.08
CA GLN A 456 -32.70 39.83 -12.32
C GLN A 456 -31.51 39.58 -13.24
N LEU A 457 -30.27 39.57 -12.71
CA LEU A 457 -29.06 39.29 -13.49
C LEU A 457 -29.05 37.85 -14.04
N GLN A 458 -29.48 36.87 -13.27
CA GLN A 458 -29.61 35.48 -13.72
C GLN A 458 -30.64 35.31 -14.83
N ASN A 459 -31.75 36.05 -14.76
CA ASN A 459 -32.73 36.10 -15.84
C ASN A 459 -32.11 36.73 -17.10
N GLU A 460 -31.43 37.87 -16.98
CA GLU A 460 -30.77 38.52 -18.13
C GLU A 460 -29.71 37.59 -18.76
N LEU A 461 -28.87 36.94 -17.95
CA LEU A 461 -27.87 35.97 -18.42
C LEU A 461 -28.51 34.83 -19.24
N SER A 462 -29.64 34.30 -18.78
CA SER A 462 -30.39 33.25 -19.48
C SER A 462 -31.02 33.75 -20.78
N THR A 463 -31.41 35.02 -20.85
CA THR A 463 -32.00 35.62 -22.06
C THR A 463 -30.94 35.97 -23.12
N LEU A 464 -29.76 36.41 -22.69
CA LEU A 464 -28.63 36.84 -23.54
C LEU A 464 -27.95 35.70 -24.27
N ASP A 465 -28.07 34.45 -23.81
CA ASP A 465 -27.47 33.30 -24.47
C ASP A 465 -28.14 33.02 -25.84
N MET A 466 -27.56 33.61 -26.90
CA MET A 466 -28.08 33.55 -28.27
C MET A 466 -27.62 32.28 -29.00
N GLN A 467 -26.47 31.71 -28.64
CA GLN A 467 -25.89 30.53 -29.29
C GLN A 467 -26.82 29.30 -29.32
N PRO A 468 -27.45 28.86 -28.22
CA PRO A 468 -28.36 27.72 -28.25
C PRO A 468 -29.60 28.02 -29.09
N LYS A 469 -30.09 29.27 -29.09
CA LYS A 469 -31.23 29.71 -29.91
C LYS A 469 -30.88 29.66 -31.40
N ILE A 470 -29.70 30.17 -31.79
CA ILE A 470 -29.20 30.14 -33.17
C ILE A 470 -28.96 28.70 -33.63
N LYS A 471 -28.34 27.86 -32.80
CA LYS A 471 -28.07 26.45 -33.11
C LYS A 471 -29.36 25.65 -33.28
N ALA A 472 -30.31 25.77 -32.36
CA ALA A 472 -31.61 25.12 -32.46
C ALA A 472 -32.38 25.55 -33.72
N PHE A 473 -32.27 26.83 -34.09
CA PHE A 473 -32.87 27.34 -35.32
C PHE A 473 -32.18 26.77 -36.58
N LYS A 474 -30.85 26.68 -36.61
CA LYS A 474 -30.07 26.06 -37.69
C LYS A 474 -30.43 24.57 -37.83
N GLU A 475 -30.53 23.84 -36.73
CA GLU A 475 -30.88 22.40 -36.72
C GLU A 475 -32.31 22.13 -37.19
N ARG A 476 -33.28 22.94 -36.75
CA ARG A 476 -34.68 22.84 -37.19
C ARG A 476 -34.85 23.00 -38.71
N ASN A 477 -33.93 23.70 -39.36
CA ASN A 477 -33.98 24.00 -40.79
C ASN A 477 -32.83 23.32 -41.57
N ARG A 478 -32.26 22.23 -41.05
CA ARG A 478 -31.07 21.57 -41.61
C ARG A 478 -31.25 21.08 -43.06
N ASP A 479 -32.47 20.68 -43.43
CA ASP A 479 -32.78 20.13 -44.75
C ASP A 479 -33.02 21.20 -45.83
N GLN A 480 -32.97 22.49 -45.45
CA GLN A 480 -33.22 23.62 -46.34
C GLN A 480 -31.92 24.23 -46.89
N VAL A 481 -31.89 24.59 -48.17
CA VAL A 481 -30.77 25.34 -48.78
C VAL A 481 -30.69 26.74 -48.17
N THR A 482 -29.58 27.07 -47.51
CA THR A 482 -29.36 28.36 -46.82
C THR A 482 -29.04 29.49 -47.84
N PRO A 483 -29.91 30.51 -48.00
CA PRO A 483 -29.66 31.67 -48.85
C PRO A 483 -28.47 32.50 -48.36
N GLN A 484 -27.81 33.20 -49.28
CA GLN A 484 -26.63 34.04 -48.97
C GLN A 484 -26.95 35.16 -47.96
N VAL A 485 -28.16 35.73 -48.00
CA VAL A 485 -28.63 36.73 -47.01
C VAL A 485 -28.64 36.13 -45.60
N VAL A 486 -29.17 34.92 -45.44
CA VAL A 486 -29.23 34.24 -44.13
C VAL A 486 -27.85 33.84 -43.63
N LYS A 487 -26.93 33.44 -44.53
CA LYS A 487 -25.52 33.21 -44.18
C LYS A 487 -24.86 34.47 -43.62
N ARG A 488 -25.10 35.64 -44.24
CA ARG A 488 -24.57 36.92 -43.75
C ARG A 488 -25.14 37.31 -42.38
N ILE A 489 -26.45 37.09 -42.18
CA ILE A 489 -27.10 37.33 -40.88
C ILE A 489 -26.47 36.47 -39.79
N PHE A 490 -26.32 35.15 -40.01
CA PHE A 490 -25.69 34.29 -39.02
C PHE A 490 -24.23 34.67 -38.76
N ALA A 491 -23.46 35.03 -39.79
CA ALA A 491 -22.09 35.49 -39.62
C ALA A 491 -22.00 36.76 -38.75
N SER A 492 -22.88 37.74 -38.99
CA SER A 492 -22.93 38.97 -38.18
C SER A 492 -23.48 38.75 -36.77
N LEU A 493 -24.40 37.81 -36.58
CA LEU A 493 -24.85 37.39 -35.24
C LEU A 493 -23.74 36.66 -34.48
N ASP A 494 -22.99 35.77 -35.14
CA ASP A 494 -21.86 35.05 -34.56
C ASP A 494 -20.71 36.02 -34.20
N GLU A 495 -20.49 37.07 -35.01
CA GLU A 495 -19.53 38.14 -34.70
C GLU A 495 -19.98 38.99 -33.51
N LEU A 496 -21.25 39.41 -33.48
CA LEU A 496 -21.82 40.17 -32.36
C LEU A 496 -21.81 39.36 -31.07
N ASP A 497 -22.09 38.06 -31.15
CA ASP A 497 -22.04 37.14 -30.01
C ASP A 497 -20.62 37.06 -29.44
N ARG A 498 -19.61 36.84 -30.29
CA ARG A 498 -18.21 36.74 -29.88
C ARG A 498 -17.66 38.04 -29.33
N GLU A 499 -17.96 39.18 -29.94
CA GLU A 499 -17.36 40.47 -29.57
C GLU A 499 -18.07 41.19 -28.42
N ARG A 500 -19.37 40.92 -28.21
CA ARG A 500 -20.18 41.66 -27.23
C ARG A 500 -20.91 40.76 -26.24
N ILE A 501 -21.56 39.69 -26.69
CA ILE A 501 -22.40 38.85 -25.80
C ILE A 501 -21.55 38.01 -24.87
N GLN A 502 -20.58 37.25 -25.38
CA GLN A 502 -19.69 36.41 -24.58
C GLN A 502 -18.97 37.18 -23.45
N PRO A 503 -18.31 38.33 -23.71
CA PRO A 503 -17.69 39.10 -22.63
C PRO A 503 -18.72 39.68 -21.65
N LEU A 504 -19.89 40.10 -22.12
CA LEU A 504 -20.95 40.63 -21.26
C LEU A 504 -21.57 39.55 -20.36
N MET A 505 -21.81 38.35 -20.90
CA MET A 505 -22.27 37.19 -20.14
C MET A 505 -21.25 36.79 -19.06
N LYS A 506 -19.96 36.83 -19.39
CA LYS A 506 -18.90 36.60 -18.42
C LYS A 506 -18.91 37.65 -17.31
N ASN A 507 -19.01 38.93 -17.65
CA ASN A 507 -19.09 40.03 -16.66
C ASN A 507 -20.35 39.90 -15.77
N LEU A 508 -21.47 39.47 -16.35
CA LEU A 508 -22.71 39.21 -15.62
C LEU A 508 -22.59 38.03 -14.65
N ASP A 509 -21.97 36.92 -15.08
CA ASP A 509 -21.75 35.76 -14.21
C ASP A 509 -20.79 36.10 -13.05
N GLU A 510 -19.69 36.80 -13.34
CA GLU A 510 -18.77 37.31 -12.31
C GLU A 510 -19.49 38.24 -11.32
N MET A 511 -20.37 39.13 -11.81
CA MET A 511 -21.19 40.00 -10.95
C MET A 511 -22.15 39.20 -10.07
N VAL A 512 -22.80 38.15 -10.60
CA VAL A 512 -23.68 37.28 -9.80
C VAL A 512 -22.90 36.59 -8.68
N GLN A 513 -21.69 36.13 -8.96
CA GLN A 513 -20.80 35.54 -7.94
C GLN A 513 -20.41 36.58 -6.88
N ASP A 514 -19.96 37.76 -7.30
CA ASP A 514 -19.58 38.86 -6.40
C ASP A 514 -20.73 39.27 -5.47
N LEU A 515 -21.94 39.42 -6.00
CA LEU A 515 -23.13 39.77 -5.22
C LEU A 515 -23.57 38.63 -4.27
N THR A 516 -23.34 37.37 -4.66
CA THR A 516 -23.64 36.20 -3.81
C THR A 516 -22.68 36.13 -2.63
N HIS A 517 -21.39 36.38 -2.86
CA HIS A 517 -20.40 36.50 -1.77
C HIS A 517 -20.72 37.67 -0.86
N LEU A 518 -21.05 38.83 -1.42
CA LEU A 518 -21.44 40.02 -0.65
C LEU A 518 -22.67 39.76 0.23
N LYS A 519 -23.68 39.05 -0.31
CA LYS A 519 -24.85 38.62 0.46
C LYS A 519 -24.44 37.78 1.68
N HIS A 520 -23.58 36.78 1.48
CA HIS A 520 -23.12 35.92 2.58
C HIS A 520 -22.35 36.69 3.65
N ASP A 521 -21.47 37.62 3.24
CA ASP A 521 -20.75 38.52 4.13
C ASP A 521 -21.71 39.37 4.99
N MET A 522 -22.82 39.84 4.40
CA MET A 522 -23.85 40.63 5.09
C MET A 522 -24.72 39.79 6.03
N GLU A 523 -25.13 38.58 5.64
CA GLU A 523 -25.94 37.68 6.48
C GLU A 523 -25.18 37.24 7.75
N GLY A 524 -23.85 37.08 7.65
CA GLY A 524 -22.99 36.80 8.80
C GLY A 524 -22.80 37.98 9.76
N MET A 525 -23.31 39.17 9.41
CA MET A 525 -23.09 40.41 10.13
C MET A 525 -24.33 40.79 10.96
N SER A 526 -24.47 40.18 12.13
CA SER A 526 -25.41 40.63 13.17
C SER A 526 -24.68 41.48 14.22
N PHE A 527 -25.18 42.69 14.46
CA PHE A 527 -24.65 43.61 15.47
C PHE A 527 -25.73 43.90 16.50
N ALA A 528 -25.57 43.35 17.71
CA ALA A 528 -26.53 43.49 18.81
C ALA A 528 -25.83 44.11 20.04
N PRO A 529 -25.74 45.45 20.11
CA PRO A 529 -25.09 46.16 21.22
C PRO A 529 -25.67 45.83 22.58
N SER A 530 -26.98 45.53 22.63
CA SER A 530 -27.71 45.17 23.84
C SER A 530 -27.18 43.92 24.54
N GLU A 531 -26.54 42.99 23.80
CA GLU A 531 -25.96 41.77 24.37
C GLU A 531 -24.46 41.91 24.67
N GLU A 532 -23.78 42.81 23.97
CA GLU A 532 -22.33 42.96 24.00
C GLU A 532 -21.89 43.98 25.07
N ILE A 533 -22.67 45.04 25.30
CA ILE A 533 -22.38 46.06 26.33
C ILE A 533 -22.38 45.49 27.76
N PRO A 534 -23.35 44.65 28.19
CA PRO A 534 -23.33 44.07 29.54
C PRO A 534 -22.10 43.20 29.79
N LYS A 535 -21.63 42.47 28.77
CA LYS A 535 -20.40 41.66 28.85
C LYS A 535 -19.16 42.53 29.05
N LEU A 536 -19.08 43.65 28.34
CA LEU A 536 -17.99 44.61 28.52
C LEU A 536 -18.06 45.29 29.89
N GLN A 537 -19.25 45.69 30.37
CA GLN A 537 -19.43 46.26 31.71
C GLN A 537 -19.01 45.27 32.81
N HIS A 538 -19.39 44.00 32.65
CA HIS A 538 -18.98 42.92 33.54
C HIS A 538 -17.45 42.73 33.52
N ALA A 539 -16.84 42.73 32.34
CA ALA A 539 -15.39 42.64 32.17
C ALA A 539 -14.67 43.80 32.88
N THR A 540 -15.17 45.04 32.76
CA THR A 540 -14.61 46.20 33.46
C THR A 540 -14.64 46.02 34.97
N ALA A 541 -15.75 45.53 35.52
CA ALA A 541 -15.91 45.34 36.95
C ALA A 541 -14.99 44.23 37.48
N MET A 542 -14.91 43.10 36.77
CA MET A 542 -14.07 41.97 37.16
C MET A 542 -12.58 42.27 37.06
N LEU A 543 -12.12 42.81 35.92
CA LEU A 543 -10.71 43.17 35.74
C LEU A 543 -10.31 44.34 36.64
N GLY A 544 -11.23 45.26 36.96
CA GLY A 544 -10.95 46.36 37.88
C GLY A 544 -10.85 45.97 39.35
N ALA A 545 -11.54 44.90 39.76
CA ALA A 545 -11.55 44.42 41.14
C ALA A 545 -10.45 43.40 41.44
N ASP A 546 -10.15 42.47 40.52
CA ASP A 546 -9.28 41.32 40.80
C ASP A 546 -8.40 40.90 39.61
N MET A 547 -7.79 41.87 38.93
CA MET A 547 -6.83 41.62 37.85
C MET A 547 -5.74 40.59 38.22
N PRO A 548 -5.12 40.64 39.42
CA PRO A 548 -4.07 39.70 39.79
C PRO A 548 -4.54 38.25 39.86
N ALA A 549 -5.79 37.99 40.29
CA ALA A 549 -6.33 36.62 40.29
C ALA A 549 -6.52 36.10 38.86
N PHE A 550 -7.09 36.91 37.96
CA PHE A 550 -7.25 36.52 36.55
C PHE A 550 -5.91 36.27 35.86
N LEU A 551 -4.91 37.12 36.14
CA LEU A 551 -3.56 36.94 35.64
C LEU A 551 -2.97 35.63 36.15
N LYS A 552 -3.01 35.40 37.46
CA LYS A 552 -2.49 34.17 38.07
C LYS A 552 -3.16 32.91 37.50
N GLU A 553 -4.47 32.93 37.35
CA GLU A 553 -5.22 31.78 36.82
C GLU A 553 -4.92 31.54 35.33
N ALA A 554 -4.93 32.60 34.51
CA ALA A 554 -4.66 32.49 33.07
C ALA A 554 -3.22 32.05 32.79
N ALA A 555 -2.30 32.59 33.58
CA ALA A 555 -0.91 32.19 33.55
C ALA A 555 -0.82 30.71 33.97
N PHE A 556 -1.42 30.28 35.10
CA PHE A 556 -1.37 28.89 35.57
C PHE A 556 -1.87 27.91 34.51
N ASP A 557 -2.98 28.23 33.85
CA ASP A 557 -3.52 27.46 32.74
C ASP A 557 -2.59 27.42 31.51
N PHE A 558 -1.79 28.47 31.28
CA PHE A 558 -0.77 28.49 30.23
C PHE A 558 0.41 27.59 30.59
N GLY A 559 0.96 27.71 31.81
CA GLY A 559 2.04 26.87 32.31
C GLY A 559 1.68 25.37 32.28
N ARG A 560 0.49 25.01 32.76
CA ARG A 560 -0.02 23.63 32.71
C ARG A 560 -0.17 23.10 31.28
N SER A 561 -0.52 23.95 30.32
CA SER A 561 -0.58 23.54 28.91
C SER A 561 0.79 23.12 28.38
N GLN A 562 1.86 23.80 28.79
CA GLN A 562 3.23 23.43 28.38
C GLN A 562 3.67 22.13 29.05
N VAL A 563 3.32 21.90 30.32
CA VAL A 563 3.61 20.65 31.02
C VAL A 563 2.90 19.47 30.36
N ASN A 564 1.63 19.64 29.98
CA ASN A 564 0.86 18.60 29.28
C ASN A 564 1.50 18.17 27.94
N GLU A 565 2.17 19.08 27.22
CA GLU A 565 2.90 18.71 25.99
C GLU A 565 4.08 17.78 26.28
N ILE A 566 4.73 17.98 27.43
CA ILE A 566 5.83 17.13 27.86
C ILE A 566 5.32 15.76 28.33
N ASP A 567 4.21 15.74 29.07
CA ASP A 567 3.54 14.49 29.44
C ASP A 567 3.12 13.68 28.22
N TYR A 568 2.58 14.36 27.20
CA TYR A 568 2.24 13.74 25.93
C TYR A 568 3.48 13.13 25.25
N TYR A 569 4.60 13.86 25.22
CA TYR A 569 5.86 13.32 24.67
C TYR A 569 6.35 12.09 25.44
N VAL A 570 6.29 12.12 26.78
CA VAL A 570 6.67 10.99 27.63
C VAL A 570 5.79 9.76 27.36
N GLN A 571 4.48 9.94 27.27
CA GLN A 571 3.55 8.87 26.93
C GLN A 571 3.80 8.34 25.52
N HIS A 572 4.05 9.23 24.56
CA HIS A 572 4.42 8.86 23.19
C HIS A 572 5.71 8.04 23.16
N LEU A 573 6.75 8.48 23.86
CA LEU A 573 8.03 7.76 23.97
C LEU A 573 7.83 6.35 24.53
N ASN A 574 7.12 6.24 25.66
CA ASN A 574 6.88 4.96 26.31
C ASN A 574 6.06 4.01 25.42
N ASN A 575 5.00 4.52 24.78
CA ASN A 575 4.17 3.73 23.88
C ASN A 575 4.94 3.28 22.63
N SER A 576 5.62 4.19 21.96
CA SER A 576 6.39 3.93 20.74
C SER A 576 7.53 2.93 20.98
N MET A 577 8.23 3.02 22.12
CA MET A 577 9.25 2.04 22.51
C MET A 577 8.64 0.67 22.81
N ASN A 578 7.47 0.61 23.46
CA ASN A 578 6.82 -0.65 23.82
C ASN A 578 6.11 -1.38 22.68
N THR A 579 5.73 -0.68 21.61
CA THR A 579 4.84 -1.24 20.57
C THR A 579 5.48 -1.26 19.18
N GLU A 580 5.94 -0.11 18.69
CA GLU A 580 6.32 0.07 17.28
C GLU A 580 7.82 -0.10 17.03
N ILE A 581 8.66 0.64 17.76
CA ILE A 581 10.10 0.76 17.44
C ILE A 581 10.85 -0.54 17.73
N THR A 582 10.52 -1.19 18.83
CA THR A 582 11.20 -2.43 19.27
C THR A 582 10.37 -3.69 19.00
N SER A 583 9.42 -3.61 18.07
CA SER A 583 8.56 -4.73 17.68
C SER A 583 9.36 -5.89 17.11
N CYS A 584 9.14 -7.11 17.61
CA CYS A 584 9.79 -8.30 17.07
C CYS A 584 9.01 -8.97 15.92
N VAL A 585 7.93 -8.34 15.44
CA VAL A 585 7.14 -8.86 14.31
C VAL A 585 7.98 -9.06 13.04
N PRO A 586 8.84 -8.12 12.62
CA PRO A 586 9.67 -8.31 11.41
C PRO A 586 10.63 -9.50 11.54
N ILE A 587 11.25 -9.69 12.70
CA ILE A 587 12.14 -10.83 12.98
C ILE A 587 11.39 -12.15 12.89
N ARG A 588 10.16 -12.22 13.41
CA ARG A 588 9.31 -13.41 13.28
C ARG A 588 9.05 -13.76 11.81
N GLU A 589 8.71 -12.77 10.98
CA GLU A 589 8.49 -13.01 9.54
C GLU A 589 9.79 -13.44 8.84
N ILE A 590 10.94 -12.82 9.15
CA ILE A 590 12.24 -13.25 8.62
C ILE A 590 12.54 -14.72 8.99
N PHE A 591 12.29 -15.10 10.24
CA PHE A 591 12.49 -16.48 10.69
C PHE A 591 11.56 -17.47 9.96
N LYS A 592 10.30 -17.07 9.74
CA LYS A 592 9.34 -17.85 8.95
C LYS A 592 9.78 -17.98 7.49
N HIS A 593 10.30 -16.93 6.86
CA HIS A 593 10.84 -17.00 5.50
C HIS A 593 12.09 -17.87 5.41
N THR A 594 12.98 -17.77 6.40
CA THR A 594 14.15 -18.64 6.54
C THR A 594 13.74 -20.10 6.65
N ARG A 595 12.75 -20.41 7.50
CA ARG A 595 12.17 -21.75 7.62
C ARG A 595 11.59 -22.24 6.30
N LEU A 596 10.80 -21.42 5.59
CA LEU A 596 10.24 -21.81 4.30
C LEU A 596 11.34 -22.13 3.29
N ALA A 597 12.38 -21.28 3.21
CA ALA A 597 13.51 -21.48 2.32
C ALA A 597 14.22 -22.82 2.60
N VAL A 598 14.58 -23.10 3.87
CA VAL A 598 15.32 -24.31 4.25
C VAL A 598 14.43 -25.56 4.19
N CYS A 599 13.25 -25.50 4.81
CA CYS A 599 12.44 -26.69 5.05
C CYS A 599 11.54 -27.03 3.86
N ALA A 600 10.69 -26.08 3.45
CA ALA A 600 9.73 -26.35 2.38
C ALA A 600 10.42 -26.50 1.01
N HIS A 601 11.50 -25.76 0.75
CA HIS A 601 12.14 -25.74 -0.57
C HIS A 601 13.43 -26.57 -0.70
N ALA A 602 13.93 -27.16 0.40
CA ALA A 602 15.08 -28.08 0.34
C ALA A 602 14.83 -29.41 1.07
N VAL A 603 14.43 -29.41 2.35
CA VAL A 603 14.33 -30.64 3.15
C VAL A 603 13.09 -31.49 2.84
N TYR A 604 11.89 -30.90 2.77
CA TYR A 604 10.65 -31.65 2.50
C TYR A 604 10.64 -32.35 1.12
N PRO A 605 11.17 -31.75 0.04
CA PRO A 605 11.34 -32.47 -1.23
C PRO A 605 12.24 -33.71 -1.12
N LEU A 606 13.33 -33.66 -0.36
CA LEU A 606 14.19 -34.83 -0.11
C LEU A 606 13.41 -35.95 0.59
N ASN A 607 12.53 -35.58 1.52
CA ASN A 607 11.64 -36.54 2.18
C ASN A 607 10.61 -37.17 1.24
N GLY A 608 10.06 -36.37 0.32
CA GLY A 608 9.20 -36.88 -0.75
C GLY A 608 9.92 -37.89 -1.65
N VAL A 609 11.18 -37.63 -2.01
CA VAL A 609 11.98 -38.51 -2.88
C VAL A 609 12.16 -39.89 -2.25
N TRP A 610 12.73 -40.00 -1.05
CA TRP A 610 12.98 -41.34 -0.49
C TRP A 610 11.68 -42.09 -0.17
N MET A 611 10.62 -41.40 0.29
CA MET A 611 9.31 -42.02 0.52
C MET A 611 8.74 -42.62 -0.77
N SER A 612 8.80 -41.87 -1.88
CA SER A 612 8.34 -42.35 -3.18
C SER A 612 9.19 -43.53 -3.70
N MET A 613 10.51 -43.52 -3.47
CA MET A 613 11.41 -44.63 -3.83
C MET A 613 11.09 -45.89 -3.03
N VAL A 614 10.88 -45.78 -1.71
CA VAL A 614 10.54 -46.93 -0.85
C VAL A 614 9.21 -47.54 -1.27
N ILE A 615 8.18 -46.72 -1.51
CA ILE A 615 6.88 -47.21 -1.99
C ILE A 615 7.03 -47.92 -3.35
N SER A 616 7.82 -47.34 -4.27
CA SER A 616 8.09 -47.95 -5.57
C SER A 616 8.80 -49.30 -5.45
N LEU A 617 9.80 -49.41 -4.56
CA LEU A 617 10.52 -50.66 -4.29
C LEU A 617 9.61 -51.73 -3.69
N LEU A 618 8.71 -51.35 -2.78
CA LEU A 618 7.73 -52.26 -2.20
C LEU A 618 6.74 -52.78 -3.24
N LEU A 619 6.29 -51.94 -4.17
CA LEU A 619 5.39 -52.33 -5.26
C LEU A 619 6.07 -53.21 -6.33
N ILE A 620 7.38 -53.08 -6.52
CA ILE A 620 8.14 -53.93 -7.46
C ILE A 620 8.08 -55.41 -7.04
N ILE A 621 8.06 -55.74 -5.75
CA ILE A 621 8.04 -57.12 -5.25
C ILE A 621 6.82 -57.92 -5.78
N PRO A 622 5.56 -57.50 -5.54
CA PRO A 622 4.39 -58.21 -6.08
C PRO A 622 4.35 -58.18 -7.61
N ILE A 623 4.83 -57.10 -8.25
CA ILE A 623 4.92 -57.02 -9.72
C ILE A 623 5.85 -58.10 -10.26
N ILE A 624 7.00 -58.35 -9.65
CA ILE A 624 7.91 -59.44 -10.05
C ILE A 624 7.24 -60.80 -9.84
N MET A 625 6.57 -61.03 -8.71
CA MET A 625 5.89 -62.30 -8.45
C MET A 625 4.80 -62.61 -9.48
N MET A 626 3.97 -61.62 -9.83
CA MET A 626 2.95 -61.77 -10.87
C MET A 626 3.60 -61.96 -12.25
N SER A 627 4.63 -61.17 -12.57
CA SER A 627 5.31 -61.21 -13.87
C SER A 627 6.03 -62.53 -14.12
N THR A 628 6.63 -63.15 -13.10
CA THR A 628 7.25 -64.48 -13.23
C THR A 628 6.22 -65.57 -13.54
N SER A 629 5.01 -65.46 -13.00
CA SER A 629 3.88 -66.35 -13.29
C SER A 629 3.35 -66.14 -14.71
N LEU A 630 3.14 -64.88 -15.11
CA LEU A 630 2.71 -64.48 -16.45
C LEU A 630 3.72 -64.88 -17.53
N LYS A 631 5.02 -64.71 -17.28
CA LYS A 631 6.11 -65.14 -18.16
C LYS A 631 6.01 -66.64 -18.51
N LYS A 632 5.77 -67.49 -17.51
CA LYS A 632 5.59 -68.94 -17.72
C LYS A 632 4.36 -69.23 -18.57
N LEU A 633 3.25 -68.52 -18.33
CA LEU A 633 2.01 -68.68 -19.10
C LEU A 633 2.20 -68.24 -20.57
N TYR A 634 2.90 -67.15 -20.81
CA TYR A 634 3.09 -66.58 -22.16
C TYR A 634 4.00 -67.42 -23.05
N ASN A 635 4.86 -68.25 -22.45
CA ASN A 635 5.73 -69.18 -23.17
C ASN A 635 5.07 -70.55 -23.46
N ARG A 636 3.85 -70.82 -22.97
CA ARG A 636 3.17 -72.08 -23.29
C ARG A 636 2.74 -72.09 -24.77
N MET A 637 3.28 -73.05 -25.52
CA MET A 637 2.88 -73.31 -26.91
C MET A 637 1.61 -74.16 -26.95
N HIS A 638 0.78 -73.94 -27.96
CA HIS A 638 -0.33 -74.85 -28.27
C HIS A 638 0.19 -76.06 -29.07
N PRO A 639 -0.06 -77.31 -28.65
CA PRO A 639 0.18 -78.47 -29.50
C PRO A 639 -0.81 -78.43 -30.67
N TYR A 640 -0.30 -78.54 -31.90
CA TYR A 640 -1.16 -78.64 -33.07
C TYR A 640 -1.81 -80.03 -33.10
N PRO A 641 -3.12 -80.16 -33.41
CA PRO A 641 -3.68 -81.47 -33.73
C PRO A 641 -2.98 -81.97 -35.00
N ILE A 642 -2.33 -83.13 -34.93
CA ILE A 642 -1.78 -83.79 -36.11
C ILE A 642 -2.98 -84.18 -36.99
N TYR A 643 -3.23 -83.42 -38.06
CA TYR A 643 -4.11 -83.91 -39.11
C TYR A 643 -3.32 -84.95 -39.91
N THR A 644 -3.56 -86.23 -39.65
CA THR A 644 -3.12 -87.31 -40.55
C THR A 644 -3.90 -87.15 -41.84
N VAL A 645 -3.29 -86.52 -42.85
CA VAL A 645 -3.83 -86.52 -44.21
C VAL A 645 -3.65 -87.93 -44.76
N HIS A 646 -4.70 -88.74 -44.67
CA HIS A 646 -4.85 -89.90 -45.54
C HIS A 646 -5.37 -89.39 -46.89
N GLU A 647 -4.50 -89.31 -47.89
CA GLU A 647 -4.98 -89.18 -49.28
C GLU A 647 -4.76 -90.50 -50.03
N PRO A 648 -5.85 -91.12 -50.53
CA PRO A 648 -5.81 -92.36 -51.32
C PRO A 648 -5.44 -92.09 -52.78
N VAL A 649 -4.83 -93.10 -53.41
CA VAL A 649 -4.50 -93.15 -54.84
C VAL A 649 -5.78 -93.02 -55.69
N THR A 650 -5.89 -91.99 -56.54
CA THR A 650 -6.55 -92.10 -57.87
C THR A 650 -6.22 -90.90 -58.77
N THR A 651 -6.22 -91.22 -60.06
CA THR A 651 -5.84 -90.47 -61.26
C THR A 651 -6.78 -89.34 -61.69
N THR A 652 -6.24 -88.49 -62.58
CA THR A 652 -6.87 -87.57 -63.57
C THR A 652 -7.19 -86.11 -63.19
N ASP A 653 -6.91 -85.25 -64.18
CA ASP A 653 -6.74 -83.80 -64.22
C ASP A 653 -7.93 -82.92 -63.79
N ASN A 654 -7.58 -81.72 -63.29
CA ASN A 654 -8.35 -80.46 -63.21
C ASN A 654 -9.64 -80.49 -62.34
N MET A 655 -9.91 -79.58 -61.39
CA MET A 655 -9.64 -78.15 -61.28
C MET A 655 -10.00 -77.63 -59.86
N CYS A 656 -9.41 -76.47 -59.48
CA CYS A 656 -9.89 -75.46 -58.50
C CYS A 656 -9.90 -75.83 -56.99
N ALA A 657 -9.68 -74.94 -56.03
CA ALA A 657 -9.19 -73.56 -55.96
C ALA A 657 -9.10 -73.20 -54.46
N PHE A 658 -7.96 -72.72 -53.97
CA PHE A 658 -7.85 -71.60 -53.02
C PHE A 658 -6.36 -71.30 -52.79
N SER A 659 -5.82 -70.30 -53.49
CA SER A 659 -4.53 -69.71 -53.16
C SER A 659 -4.73 -68.43 -52.38
N THR A 660 -3.90 -68.23 -51.36
CA THR A 660 -3.27 -67.00 -50.84
C THR A 660 -2.61 -67.43 -49.52
N ASP A 661 -1.30 -67.41 -49.28
CA ASP A 661 -0.23 -66.59 -49.84
C ASP A 661 1.10 -67.36 -49.86
N THR A 662 1.85 -67.18 -50.95
CA THR A 662 3.24 -67.57 -51.14
C THR A 662 4.15 -66.35 -50.97
N TYR A 663 5.15 -66.43 -50.08
CA TYR A 663 6.35 -65.60 -50.19
C TYR A 663 7.43 -66.37 -50.95
N ALA A 664 7.91 -65.74 -52.02
CA ALA A 664 8.96 -66.24 -52.90
C ALA A 664 10.33 -66.29 -52.22
N MET A 665 11.05 -67.41 -52.33
CA MET A 665 12.48 -67.47 -52.10
C MET A 665 13.23 -67.30 -53.43
N SER A 666 13.97 -66.20 -53.57
CA SER A 666 14.99 -66.05 -54.60
C SER A 666 16.29 -66.68 -54.09
N GLY A 667 16.75 -67.71 -54.81
CA GLY A 667 17.95 -68.47 -54.47
C GLY A 667 19.26 -67.78 -54.87
N ARG A 668 20.32 -68.13 -54.15
CA ARG A 668 21.67 -68.25 -54.72
C ARG A 668 22.34 -69.49 -54.14
N ALA A 669 22.39 -70.52 -54.97
CA ALA A 669 23.23 -71.69 -54.77
C ALA A 669 24.62 -71.47 -55.38
N LYS A 670 25.65 -72.06 -54.75
CA LYS A 670 26.78 -72.83 -55.34
C LYS A 670 27.92 -72.99 -54.30
N PRO A 671 28.81 -73.99 -54.41
CA PRO A 671 28.52 -75.42 -54.34
C PRO A 671 29.49 -76.17 -53.38
N SER A 672 29.11 -77.35 -52.91
CA SER A 672 30.02 -78.33 -52.28
C SER A 672 30.46 -79.36 -53.32
N PRO A 673 31.65 -79.97 -53.15
CA PRO A 673 31.85 -81.34 -53.63
C PRO A 673 32.51 -82.25 -52.59
N TYR A 674 31.76 -83.31 -52.19
CA TYR A 674 32.21 -84.65 -51.75
C TYR A 674 33.14 -84.72 -50.50
N ALA A 675 33.18 -85.74 -49.63
CA ALA A 675 32.86 -87.15 -49.74
C ALA A 675 32.61 -87.78 -48.35
N HIS A 676 32.06 -89.00 -48.38
CA HIS A 676 31.71 -89.88 -47.28
C HIS A 676 32.91 -90.53 -46.52
N MET A 677 32.62 -90.91 -45.26
CA MET A 677 32.96 -92.18 -44.58
C MET A 677 34.29 -92.45 -43.82
N TYR A 678 34.05 -93.03 -42.62
CA TYR A 678 34.81 -93.97 -41.77
C TYR A 678 35.96 -93.52 -40.85
N ASP A 679 35.63 -93.53 -39.55
CA ASP A 679 36.17 -94.36 -38.44
C ASP A 679 37.69 -94.46 -38.20
N TYR A 680 38.13 -94.12 -36.97
CA TYR A 680 39.09 -94.91 -36.16
C TYR A 680 39.16 -94.41 -34.71
N GLN A 681 39.30 -95.38 -33.80
CA GLN A 681 39.41 -95.35 -32.34
C GLN A 681 40.65 -94.61 -31.81
N GLU A 682 40.61 -94.12 -30.55
CA GLU A 682 41.42 -94.66 -29.42
C GLU A 682 41.48 -93.75 -28.15
N LEU A 683 41.27 -94.40 -26.98
CA LEU A 683 41.85 -94.23 -25.62
C LEU A 683 41.85 -92.84 -24.90
N ARG A 684 41.62 -92.64 -23.59
CA ARG A 684 41.26 -93.40 -22.36
C ARG A 684 40.96 -92.35 -21.22
N PRO A 685 40.45 -92.74 -20.02
CA PRO A 685 39.59 -91.93 -19.13
C PRO A 685 40.25 -91.41 -17.82
N PRO A 686 39.48 -90.72 -16.94
CA PRO A 686 39.57 -90.91 -15.48
C PRO A 686 38.17 -91.04 -14.78
N PRO A 687 38.06 -91.40 -13.48
CA PRO A 687 37.17 -92.47 -12.96
C PRO A 687 35.88 -91.98 -12.22
N PRO A 688 35.01 -92.92 -11.77
CA PRO A 688 33.72 -92.59 -11.16
C PRO A 688 33.78 -92.29 -9.65
N SER A 689 32.68 -91.69 -9.20
CA SER A 689 32.31 -91.29 -7.84
C SER A 689 31.99 -92.46 -6.89
N TYR A 690 31.80 -92.09 -5.61
CA TYR A 690 31.20 -92.80 -4.46
C TYR A 690 32.17 -93.39 -3.41
N MET A 691 32.24 -92.76 -2.24
CA MET A 691 31.56 -93.25 -1.02
C MET A 691 31.87 -92.34 0.17
N THR A 692 30.81 -91.76 0.74
CA THR A 692 30.77 -91.19 2.07
C THR A 692 30.65 -92.30 3.10
N SER A 693 31.60 -92.38 4.03
CA SER A 693 31.52 -93.22 5.24
C SER A 693 32.11 -92.46 6.42
N SER A 694 31.22 -92.17 7.36
CA SER A 694 31.39 -91.52 8.66
C SER A 694 32.41 -92.19 9.59
N ARG A 695 33.24 -91.39 10.27
CA ARG A 695 33.70 -91.61 11.66
C ARG A 695 34.28 -90.32 12.27
N PRO A 696 33.94 -89.95 13.52
CA PRO A 696 34.52 -88.80 14.20
C PRO A 696 35.78 -89.18 14.98
N ARG A 697 36.78 -88.28 15.02
CA ARG A 697 37.94 -88.34 15.92
C ARG A 697 37.68 -87.53 17.19
N ARG A 698 38.03 -88.10 18.34
CA ARG A 698 38.21 -87.44 19.64
C ARG A 698 39.61 -87.82 20.15
N LYS A 699 40.41 -86.79 20.52
CA LYS A 699 41.61 -86.77 21.40
C LYS A 699 42.78 -87.71 21.02
N LEU A 700 44.06 -87.36 21.14
CA LEU A 700 44.79 -86.29 21.80
C LEU A 700 45.58 -85.43 20.80
#